data_AF-A0A535VZ41-F1
#
_entry.id   AF-A0A535VZ41-F1
#
_cell.length_a   1.000
_cell.length_b   1.000
_cell.length_c   1.000
_cell.angle_alpha   90.00
_cell.angle_beta   90.00
_cell.angle_gamma   90.00
#
_symmetry.space_group_name_H-M   'P 1'
#
loop_
_entity.id
_entity.type
_entity.pdbx_description
1 polymer ?
#
loop_
_entity_poly.entity_id
_entity_poly.type
_entity_poly.pdbx_seq_one_letter_code
_entity_poly.pdbx_strand_id
1 'polypeptide(L)'
;MEFTTGIVALLAATSVLLLGFGANLLYLTWHAARLKSPRQPPAGHGDEPLVCVQIPVYNERYVARRVIDAVCGLEWPRDRFEVQVLDDSDDDTVAIVAGRAARWSRRGVSISHVRRGSRAGFKAGALAHGLKATAAPFIAIFDADFVPPTDFLRRTMGAFVDPEVGFVQARWGHLDEGYSWFTRLQALAIDFHFLVEQAVRSARGYFTNFTGTAGVWRRAAIEDSGGWSARTLTEDLDLSYRAQLRGWRAVYLEDLVVPEELPVSIDAYRRQQSRWATGSFQAAFSLLMPVMRSGHRPAVKFQAAVHLLAYAVGPLMLVQLACYPVLLLSEAHHSFPWAVPAAAVWINLVSASPWIGFAVAQTRRGRPWWWGAPALLCQVVGAGMSFTVMVAAARATRAGGQFVRTPKYQIVHRGQEWRDQAYVRAGDPRAFGEALLGVAAFITLGIAITGREALIAVYSGVFALGFLILASMTAIEFLEVMTLRSLGLRALRTIRAVAPVAGFLTACGALLLAAAQMPQPFEDGFAHWLVAANLAATGHLHDPLFGMEDTWLPGYHLVGAGVLRLFGPGNIDALRVAGVLLGVITLGIVYRLAPTARQGRLAVALLALNPVFLFTASATVAEPLMTALLSAAALAAIRARTRLAAALALLACLTATKAWLWVGAAIAFALAAQLAAMGRKARLGVAPRWSLRTSGVFAVPAIAVLLFLQLGFVPVSHSLARGSLEVMSATARGSLPGTALSRVFELGSMFGLAALPLVVFGVVGLVLALRSPRLAGGTAALRFLHLPAAAYLAAVFLLVAVGAYSGSHRYLYPVLPSLALLAAATLDRNPAATRLIAVGASAILSVAYLPVFASFALDNQGLIAAGRAASGTRGVLLTDSPVVAFYSGKSPADITGSQSLPLDPDQAVAWIRQRGVTEVVVEDISYYRATAVFPGLAAGQATPPFEPLGDQSYYTVPGGKTVHAYRLGAALDQQSLYPGVDAAVLPSPHQGKTAPLAKGVTLTLAGVTAAGEGMGFGVPIVRYPDGWIFPSTSETVDLSSGGVARWRRIYVLDEVGGNAVPGGGGFDFAPTAARGRVEVTYAVAGDSIDITVRPLELQPGYEQVAILNEESGAFNDFADATRTLIGSRFGSWVPVAGDWARLRAGSLGVEWSLPAIPGAQLYAGREVSSPSFDWAGLDYVFDGRFSGASYRIQVQPAR
;
A
#
# COMPACT_ATOMS: atom_id res chain seq x y z
N MET A 1 31.51 6.58 -8.30
CA MET A 1 32.10 5.65 -7.30
C MET A 1 32.55 6.40 -6.04
N GLU A 2 33.40 7.42 -6.14
CA GLU A 2 33.89 8.20 -4.98
C GLU A 2 32.78 8.85 -4.12
N PHE A 3 31.72 9.37 -4.74
CA PHE A 3 30.58 9.97 -4.03
C PHE A 3 29.85 8.96 -3.12
N THR A 4 29.53 7.77 -3.63
CA THR A 4 28.89 6.69 -2.86
C THR A 4 29.78 6.23 -1.71
N THR A 5 31.10 6.10 -1.94
CA THR A 5 32.08 5.78 -0.88
C THR A 5 32.08 6.84 0.22
N GLY A 6 32.00 8.13 -0.13
CA GLY A 6 31.88 9.22 0.84
C GLY A 6 30.61 9.13 1.69
N ILE A 7 29.46 8.80 1.08
CA ILE A 7 28.18 8.60 1.79
C ILE A 7 28.26 7.43 2.77
N VAL A 8 28.87 6.30 2.36
CA VAL A 8 29.07 5.14 3.25
C VAL A 8 30.00 5.49 4.42
N ALA A 9 31.09 6.22 4.17
CA ALA A 9 31.99 6.66 5.23
C ALA A 9 31.27 7.58 6.24
N LEU A 10 30.42 8.49 5.76
CA LEU A 10 29.59 9.35 6.60
C LEU A 10 28.59 8.54 7.44
N LEU A 11 27.93 7.55 6.84
CA LEU A 11 27.02 6.65 7.54
C LEU A 11 27.74 5.84 8.62
N ALA A 12 28.94 5.32 8.33
CA ALA A 12 29.75 4.59 9.29
C ALA A 12 30.20 5.49 10.46
N ALA A 13 30.70 6.69 10.17
CA ALA A 13 31.14 7.65 11.19
C ALA A 13 30.00 8.05 12.13
N THR A 14 28.84 8.42 11.57
CA THR A 14 27.64 8.75 12.36
C THR A 14 27.14 7.57 13.18
N SER A 15 27.21 6.34 12.64
CA SER A 15 26.81 5.12 13.35
C SER A 15 27.69 4.83 14.57
N VAL A 16 29.02 5.01 14.44
CA VAL A 16 29.96 4.83 15.56
C VAL A 16 29.67 5.84 16.68
N LEU A 17 29.39 7.10 16.33
CA LEU A 17 29.01 8.11 17.33
C LEU A 17 27.72 7.74 18.06
N LEU A 18 26.67 7.36 17.31
CA LEU A 18 25.38 6.96 17.88
C LEU A 18 25.50 5.69 18.75
N LEU A 19 26.35 4.74 18.35
CA LEU A 19 26.69 3.56 19.14
C LEU A 19 27.30 3.98 20.49
N GLY A 20 28.22 4.96 20.49
CA GLY A 20 28.78 5.53 21.71
C GLY A 20 27.74 6.15 22.65
N PHE A 21 26.78 6.91 22.10
CA PHE A 21 25.66 7.45 22.88
C PHE A 21 24.79 6.36 23.48
N GLY A 22 24.37 5.37 22.68
CA GLY A 22 23.51 4.29 23.17
C GLY A 22 24.20 3.36 24.17
N ALA A 23 25.48 3.04 23.96
CA ALA A 23 26.28 2.29 24.93
C ALA A 23 26.40 3.06 26.26
N ASN A 24 26.58 4.39 26.20
CA ASN A 24 26.58 5.23 27.38
C ASN A 24 25.21 5.22 28.11
N LEU A 25 24.10 5.26 27.37
CA LEU A 25 22.76 5.15 27.95
C LEU A 25 22.57 3.80 28.67
N LEU A 26 23.02 2.69 28.08
CA LEU A 26 22.99 1.38 28.72
C LEU A 26 23.83 1.36 29.99
N TYR A 27 25.03 1.94 29.95
CA TYR A 27 25.91 2.08 31.10
C TYR A 27 25.23 2.82 32.26
N LEU A 28 24.65 3.99 31.99
CA LEU A 28 23.92 4.77 32.99
C LEU A 28 22.69 3.99 33.50
N THR A 29 21.93 3.38 32.60
CA THR A 29 20.73 2.59 32.95
C THR A 29 21.07 1.40 33.85
N TRP A 30 22.13 0.65 33.53
CA TRP A 30 22.59 -0.48 34.33
C TRP A 30 23.00 -0.06 35.74
N HIS A 31 23.70 1.06 35.86
CA HIS A 31 24.05 1.63 37.16
C HIS A 31 22.82 2.13 37.91
N ALA A 32 21.91 2.84 37.24
CA ALA A 32 20.67 3.36 37.84
C ALA A 32 19.81 2.25 38.44
N ALA A 33 19.68 1.11 37.74
CA ALA A 33 18.94 -0.05 38.24
C ALA A 33 19.52 -0.65 39.54
N ARG A 34 20.79 -0.37 39.85
CA ARG A 34 21.51 -0.89 41.03
C ARG A 34 21.76 0.18 42.10
N LEU A 35 21.47 1.45 41.79
CA LEU A 35 21.66 2.54 42.74
C LEU A 35 20.57 2.47 43.82
N LYS A 36 21.01 2.55 45.08
CA LYS A 36 20.13 2.86 46.20
C LYS A 36 20.06 4.37 46.32
N SER A 37 18.87 4.94 46.41
CA SER A 37 18.69 6.38 46.59
C SER A 37 19.24 6.77 47.97
N PRO A 38 20.35 7.53 48.05
CA PRO A 38 20.91 7.93 49.34
C PRO A 38 19.98 8.96 49.99
N ARG A 39 19.61 8.74 51.26
CA ARG A 39 18.87 9.72 52.05
C ARG A 39 19.87 10.63 52.74
N GLN A 40 19.85 11.91 52.39
CA GLN A 40 20.56 12.92 53.17
C GLN A 40 19.74 13.21 54.43
N PRO A 41 20.36 13.25 55.62
CA PRO A 41 19.67 13.70 56.81
C PRO A 41 19.24 15.16 56.62
N PRO A 42 18.01 15.55 57.05
CA PRO A 42 17.60 16.93 57.01
C PRO A 42 18.50 17.79 57.90
N ALA A 43 18.59 19.09 57.60
CA ALA A 43 19.29 20.03 58.45
C ALA A 43 18.68 20.05 59.86
N GLY A 44 19.54 20.03 60.89
CA GLY A 44 19.14 20.17 62.29
C GLY A 44 18.49 21.52 62.59
N HIS A 45 17.87 21.62 63.77
CA HIS A 45 17.28 22.86 64.28
C HIS A 45 18.31 23.64 65.13
N GLY A 46 18.39 24.97 64.97
CA GLY A 46 19.24 25.86 65.78
C GLY A 46 20.19 26.72 64.96
N ASP A 47 20.95 26.11 64.05
CA ASP A 47 22.03 26.75 63.28
C ASP A 47 21.67 26.99 61.80
N GLU A 48 20.39 27.17 61.47
CA GLU A 48 19.95 27.42 60.10
C GLU A 48 20.65 28.66 59.49
N PRO A 49 21.24 28.58 58.29
CA PRO A 49 21.81 29.77 57.64
C PRO A 49 20.72 30.70 57.08
N LEU A 50 21.11 31.94 56.77
CA LEU A 50 20.29 32.84 55.95
C LEU A 50 20.15 32.26 54.54
N VAL A 51 18.92 32.17 54.05
CA VAL A 51 18.60 31.62 52.72
C VAL A 51 17.77 32.63 51.93
N CYS A 52 18.22 32.92 50.71
CA CYS A 52 17.46 33.67 49.72
C CYS A 52 16.77 32.73 48.75
N VAL A 53 15.48 32.93 48.51
CA VAL A 53 14.77 32.27 47.41
C VAL A 53 14.53 33.27 46.28
N GLN A 54 15.09 32.99 45.11
CA GLN A 54 14.91 33.80 43.91
C GLN A 54 13.87 33.17 42.97
N ILE A 55 12.89 33.97 42.57
CA ILE A 55 11.82 33.58 41.63
C ILE A 55 11.93 34.48 40.39
N PRO A 56 12.65 34.08 39.33
CA PRO A 56 12.68 34.82 38.08
C PRO A 56 11.33 34.71 37.33
N VAL A 57 10.78 35.85 36.92
CA VAL A 57 9.46 35.95 36.28
C VAL A 57 9.51 36.82 35.03
N TYR A 58 8.93 36.35 33.93
CA TYR A 58 8.66 37.15 32.73
C TYR A 58 7.33 36.75 32.07
N ASN A 59 6.30 37.59 32.22
CA ASN A 59 4.98 37.43 31.64
C ASN A 59 4.24 36.14 32.07
N GLU A 60 4.40 35.75 33.33
CA GLU A 60 3.86 34.50 33.90
C GLU A 60 2.56 34.68 34.70
N ARG A 61 1.59 35.41 34.11
CA ARG A 61 0.36 35.82 34.80
C ARG A 61 -0.46 34.68 35.43
N TYR A 62 -0.43 33.50 34.83
CA TYR A 62 -1.23 32.33 35.23
C TYR A 62 -0.60 31.55 36.39
N VAL A 63 0.73 31.58 36.51
CA VAL A 63 1.47 30.72 37.45
C VAL A 63 2.20 31.49 38.55
N ALA A 64 2.47 32.80 38.36
CA ALA A 64 3.20 33.63 39.33
C ALA A 64 2.61 33.61 40.75
N ARG A 65 1.28 33.62 40.90
CA ARG A 65 0.64 33.54 42.23
C ARG A 65 0.95 32.21 42.93
N ARG A 66 0.92 31.11 42.17
CA ARG A 66 1.09 29.74 42.68
C ARG A 66 2.50 29.54 43.23
N VAL A 67 3.52 29.94 42.49
CA VAL A 67 4.92 29.81 42.93
C VAL A 67 5.24 30.72 44.12
N ILE A 68 4.76 31.98 44.13
CA ILE A 68 5.00 32.91 45.24
C ILE A 68 4.36 32.37 46.52
N ASP A 69 3.11 31.89 46.42
CA ASP A 69 2.39 31.31 47.56
C ASP A 69 3.10 30.02 48.06
N ALA A 70 3.62 29.17 47.18
CA ALA A 70 4.36 27.96 47.56
C ALA A 70 5.72 28.27 48.22
N VAL A 71 6.50 29.17 47.63
CA VAL A 71 7.82 29.57 48.16
C VAL A 71 7.69 30.27 49.52
N CYS A 72 6.75 31.19 49.69
CA CYS A 72 6.56 31.86 50.98
C CYS A 72 6.07 30.91 52.09
N GLY A 73 5.50 29.76 51.69
CA GLY A 73 5.07 28.68 52.57
C GLY A 73 6.16 27.70 53.00
N LEU A 74 7.40 27.86 52.53
CA LEU A 74 8.51 27.01 52.94
C LEU A 74 8.79 27.09 54.44
N GLU A 75 9.12 25.94 55.03
CA GLU A 75 9.45 25.80 56.45
C GLU A 75 10.89 26.23 56.71
N TRP A 76 11.08 27.50 57.07
CA TRP A 76 12.36 28.08 57.47
C TRP A 76 12.16 29.21 58.51
N PRO A 77 13.12 29.44 59.43
CA PRO A 77 13.04 30.56 60.37
C PRO A 77 12.87 31.90 59.64
N ARG A 78 11.85 32.69 60.02
CA ARG A 78 11.43 33.90 59.28
C ARG A 78 12.47 35.02 59.29
N ASP A 79 13.27 35.10 60.34
CA ASP A 79 14.41 36.00 60.52
C ASP A 79 15.61 35.64 59.62
N ARG A 80 15.67 34.39 59.14
CA ARG A 80 16.73 33.85 58.26
C ARG A 80 16.20 33.41 56.90
N PHE A 81 15.04 33.93 56.49
CA PHE A 81 14.36 33.58 55.24
C PHE A 81 14.01 34.84 54.45
N GLU A 82 14.53 34.95 53.22
CA GLU A 82 14.15 36.02 52.30
C GLU A 82 13.69 35.48 50.95
N VAL A 83 12.80 36.21 50.30
CA VAL A 83 12.26 35.89 48.98
C VAL A 83 12.44 37.10 48.07
N GLN A 84 13.00 36.88 46.89
CA GLN A 84 13.14 37.88 45.83
C GLN A 84 12.34 37.42 44.62
N VAL A 85 11.31 38.17 44.24
CA VAL A 85 10.64 37.98 42.94
C VAL A 85 11.32 38.88 41.93
N LEU A 86 12.13 38.28 41.06
CA LEU A 86 12.94 38.97 40.05
C LEU A 86 12.10 39.13 38.78
N ASP A 87 11.42 40.25 38.66
CA ASP A 87 10.37 40.45 37.67
C ASP A 87 10.86 41.31 36.49
N ASP A 88 10.91 40.69 35.32
CA ASP A 88 11.26 41.31 34.05
C ASP A 88 10.02 41.59 33.17
N SER A 89 8.80 41.34 33.69
CA SER A 89 7.56 41.35 32.91
C SER A 89 7.18 42.74 32.38
N ASP A 90 6.48 42.77 31.26
CA ASP A 90 5.96 43.98 30.61
C ASP A 90 4.42 43.97 30.48
N ASP A 91 3.76 43.04 31.18
CA ASP A 91 2.31 42.86 31.18
C ASP A 91 1.71 42.87 32.60
N ASP A 92 0.44 42.46 32.72
CA ASP A 92 -0.31 42.41 33.98
C ASP A 92 0.32 41.52 35.07
N THR A 93 1.34 40.71 34.73
CA THR A 93 2.14 39.97 35.72
C THR A 93 2.74 40.89 36.77
N VAL A 94 3.13 42.12 36.40
CA VAL A 94 3.73 43.09 37.34
C VAL A 94 2.78 43.40 38.50
N ALA A 95 1.52 43.69 38.19
CA ALA A 95 0.50 43.98 39.21
C ALA A 95 0.18 42.73 40.06
N ILE A 96 0.18 41.55 39.44
CA ILE A 96 -0.05 40.28 40.12
C ILE A 96 1.06 39.99 41.14
N VAL A 97 2.33 40.18 40.77
CA VAL A 97 3.48 39.99 41.63
C VAL A 97 3.47 41.00 42.77
N ALA A 98 3.30 42.30 42.48
CA ALA A 98 3.27 43.36 43.49
C ALA A 98 2.19 43.09 44.56
N GLY A 99 0.97 42.75 44.13
CA GLY A 99 -0.13 42.46 45.03
C GLY A 99 0.10 41.21 45.89
N ARG A 100 0.78 40.19 45.34
CA ARG A 100 1.13 38.98 46.11
C ARG A 100 2.30 39.19 47.07
N ALA A 101 3.32 39.94 46.68
CA ALA A 101 4.43 40.32 47.56
C ALA A 101 3.92 41.12 48.76
N ALA A 102 3.06 42.13 48.54
CA ALA A 102 2.46 42.91 49.61
C ALA A 102 1.59 42.07 50.57
N ARG A 103 0.94 41.02 50.08
CA ARG A 103 0.17 40.09 50.91
C ARG A 103 1.06 39.29 51.86
N TRP A 104 2.19 38.76 51.37
CA TRP A 104 3.10 37.95 52.17
C TRP A 104 3.99 38.78 53.09
N SER A 105 4.39 39.98 52.67
CA SER A 105 5.06 40.94 53.54
C SER A 105 4.22 41.27 54.78
N ARG A 106 2.91 41.50 54.63
CA ARG A 106 1.97 41.68 55.76
C ARG A 106 1.82 40.46 56.67
N ARG A 107 2.26 39.28 56.22
CA ARG A 107 2.26 38.03 57.00
C ARG A 107 3.62 37.74 57.66
N GLY A 108 4.53 38.71 57.65
CA GLY A 108 5.85 38.60 58.28
C GLY A 108 6.89 37.82 57.46
N VAL A 109 6.67 37.64 56.15
CA VAL A 109 7.69 37.06 55.25
C VAL A 109 8.50 38.19 54.64
N SER A 110 9.84 38.12 54.72
CA SER A 110 10.72 39.05 54.02
C SER A 110 10.66 38.75 52.51
N ILE A 111 9.80 39.46 51.78
CA ILE A 111 9.63 39.32 50.34
C ILE A 111 9.84 40.67 49.64
N SER A 112 10.64 40.67 48.58
CA SER A 112 10.90 41.85 47.74
C SER A 112 10.46 41.59 46.30
N HIS A 113 9.82 42.60 45.71
CA HIS A 113 9.52 42.65 44.28
C HIS A 113 10.63 43.46 43.60
N VAL A 114 11.55 42.77 42.93
CA VAL A 114 12.76 43.36 42.36
C VAL A 114 12.58 43.55 40.85
N ARG A 115 12.71 44.80 40.40
CA ARG A 115 12.59 45.21 39.00
C ARG A 115 13.90 45.89 38.58
N ARG A 116 14.50 45.47 37.46
CA ARG A 116 15.80 45.98 36.99
C ARG A 116 15.75 46.89 35.75
N GLY A 117 14.55 47.18 35.23
CA GLY A 117 14.32 48.11 34.11
C GLY A 117 14.79 47.66 32.71
N SER A 118 15.69 46.68 32.61
CA SER A 118 16.19 46.11 31.36
C SER A 118 16.15 44.58 31.38
N ARG A 119 15.83 43.96 30.25
CA ARG A 119 15.86 42.49 30.07
C ARG A 119 17.19 41.97 29.53
N ALA A 120 18.26 42.78 29.60
CA ALA A 120 19.59 42.39 29.17
C ALA A 120 20.06 41.11 29.90
N GLY A 121 20.46 40.10 29.13
CA GLY A 121 20.87 38.80 29.66
C GLY A 121 19.74 37.94 30.24
N PHE A 122 18.47 38.31 30.04
CA PHE A 122 17.28 37.53 30.41
C PHE A 122 17.37 36.95 31.83
N LYS A 123 17.03 35.67 32.04
CA LYS A 123 17.05 35.01 33.35
C LYS A 123 18.40 35.11 34.06
N ALA A 124 19.51 34.86 33.36
CA ALA A 124 20.87 34.97 33.93
C ALA A 124 21.15 36.37 34.49
N GLY A 125 20.77 37.42 33.75
CA GLY A 125 20.93 38.79 34.19
C GLY A 125 20.01 39.15 35.37
N ALA A 126 18.79 38.59 35.42
CA ALA A 126 17.87 38.80 36.53
C ALA A 126 18.44 38.19 37.82
N LEU A 127 18.92 36.94 37.75
CA LEU A 127 19.59 36.25 38.87
C LEU A 127 20.85 37.00 39.33
N ALA A 128 21.68 37.46 38.39
CA ALA A 128 22.87 38.28 38.71
C ALA A 128 22.52 39.60 39.41
N HIS A 129 21.43 40.25 39.01
CA HIS A 129 20.95 41.47 39.66
C HIS A 129 20.42 41.17 41.07
N GLY A 130 19.62 40.11 41.23
CA GLY A 130 19.11 39.66 42.53
C GLY A 130 20.23 39.32 43.51
N LEU A 131 21.29 38.65 43.05
CA LEU A 131 22.44 38.25 43.87
C LEU A 131 23.17 39.45 44.52
N LYS A 132 23.14 40.63 43.87
CA LYS A 132 23.70 41.88 44.43
C LYS A 132 22.84 42.48 45.53
N ALA A 133 21.55 42.14 45.58
CA ALA A 133 20.56 42.68 46.51
C ALA A 133 20.37 41.82 47.78
N THR A 134 21.13 40.73 47.93
CA THR A 134 21.11 39.85 49.11
C THR A 134 22.55 39.61 49.59
N ALA A 135 22.73 39.32 50.88
CA ALA A 135 23.97 38.79 51.47
C ALA A 135 23.87 37.30 51.86
N ALA A 136 22.77 36.61 51.52
CA ALA A 136 22.55 35.22 51.90
C ALA A 136 23.65 34.30 51.34
N PRO A 137 24.23 33.41 52.18
CA PRO A 137 25.22 32.44 51.73
C PRO A 137 24.61 31.33 50.84
N PHE A 138 23.29 31.14 50.86
CA PHE A 138 22.60 30.13 50.06
C PHE A 138 21.45 30.74 49.26
N ILE A 139 21.39 30.41 47.97
CA ILE A 139 20.42 30.91 47.01
C ILE A 139 19.61 29.75 46.44
N ALA A 140 18.35 29.62 46.85
CA ALA A 140 17.38 28.72 46.23
C ALA A 140 16.74 29.38 45.01
N ILE A 141 16.51 28.63 43.94
CA ILE A 141 15.95 29.17 42.70
C ILE A 141 14.72 28.36 42.28
N PHE A 142 13.62 29.05 42.00
CA PHE A 142 12.39 28.43 41.47
C PHE A 142 11.85 29.20 40.27
N ASP A 143 11.72 28.51 39.15
CA ASP A 143 10.95 29.00 38.00
C ASP A 143 9.46 29.10 38.33
N ALA A 144 8.76 29.96 37.59
CA ALA A 144 7.41 30.39 37.95
C ALA A 144 6.33 29.29 37.91
N ASP A 145 6.63 28.17 37.26
CA ASP A 145 5.76 27.01 37.07
C ASP A 145 5.95 25.90 38.11
N PHE A 146 6.94 26.02 39.00
CA PHE A 146 7.25 25.02 40.02
C PHE A 146 6.50 25.23 41.33
N VAL A 147 6.25 24.13 42.04
CA VAL A 147 5.59 24.12 43.35
C VAL A 147 6.43 23.31 44.34
N PRO A 148 7.36 23.92 45.09
CA PRO A 148 8.15 23.18 46.06
C PRO A 148 7.32 22.67 47.25
N PRO A 149 7.66 21.50 47.82
CA PRO A 149 7.08 21.04 49.08
C PRO A 149 7.59 21.91 50.24
N THR A 150 6.83 21.97 51.34
CA THR A 150 7.12 22.88 52.46
C THR A 150 8.46 22.58 53.14
N ASP A 151 8.87 21.30 53.16
CA ASP A 151 10.10 20.79 53.75
C ASP A 151 11.34 20.92 52.83
N PHE A 152 11.22 21.55 51.66
CA PHE A 152 12.29 21.61 50.64
C PHE A 152 13.63 22.09 51.22
N LEU A 153 13.65 23.24 51.91
CA LEU A 153 14.88 23.81 52.44
C LEU A 153 15.51 22.91 53.52
N ARG A 154 14.69 22.33 54.41
CA ARG A 154 15.15 21.39 55.44
C ARG A 154 15.90 20.21 54.84
N ARG A 155 15.39 19.68 53.73
CA ARG A 155 15.99 18.52 53.05
C ARG A 155 17.20 18.87 52.20
N THR A 156 17.22 20.05 51.56
CA THR A 156 18.39 20.46 50.76
C THR A 156 19.57 20.92 51.61
N MET A 157 19.32 21.59 52.74
CA MET A 157 20.37 22.24 53.52
C MET A 157 21.30 21.24 54.21
N GLY A 158 20.84 20.02 54.51
CA GLY A 158 21.68 18.96 55.07
C GLY A 158 22.88 18.57 54.20
N ALA A 159 22.79 18.77 52.88
CA ALA A 159 23.90 18.47 51.97
C ALA A 159 25.04 19.51 52.01
N PHE A 160 24.80 20.73 52.52
CA PHE A 160 25.81 21.79 52.59
C PHE A 160 26.70 21.74 53.83
N VAL A 161 26.53 20.71 54.68
CA VAL A 161 27.49 20.37 55.74
C VAL A 161 28.87 20.11 55.15
N ASP A 162 28.93 19.51 53.96
CA ASP A 162 30.15 19.42 53.18
C ASP A 162 30.46 20.80 52.53
N PRO A 163 31.59 21.45 52.90
CA PRO A 163 31.94 22.77 52.38
C PRO A 163 32.24 22.76 50.88
N GLU A 164 32.58 21.61 50.29
CA GLU A 164 32.87 21.48 48.85
C GLU A 164 31.59 21.45 48.01
N VAL A 165 30.41 21.28 48.62
CA VAL A 165 29.14 21.26 47.89
C VAL A 165 28.80 22.67 47.42
N GLY A 166 28.84 22.86 46.10
CA GLY A 166 28.50 24.11 45.43
C GLY A 166 27.00 24.25 45.16
N PHE A 167 26.32 23.15 44.83
CA PHE A 167 24.86 23.16 44.67
C PHE A 167 24.19 21.81 44.95
N VAL A 168 22.90 21.88 45.25
CA VAL A 168 22.00 20.75 45.49
C VAL A 168 20.82 20.85 44.53
N GLN A 169 20.55 19.80 43.77
CA GLN A 169 19.44 19.69 42.82
C GLN A 169 18.39 18.70 43.34
N ALA A 170 17.12 19.10 43.37
CA ALA A 170 16.00 18.20 43.63
C ALA A 170 15.41 17.65 42.32
N ARG A 171 14.67 16.54 42.42
CA ARG A 171 14.01 15.90 41.28
C ARG A 171 12.78 16.67 40.83
N TRP A 172 12.61 16.81 39.52
CA TRP A 172 11.36 17.34 38.96
C TRP A 172 10.22 16.31 39.04
N GLY A 173 9.05 16.79 39.46
CA GLY A 173 7.77 16.08 39.32
C GLY A 173 6.89 16.78 38.30
N HIS A 174 5.68 16.25 38.04
CA HIS A 174 4.81 16.74 36.97
C HIS A 174 3.38 16.96 37.49
N LEU A 175 2.87 18.19 37.41
CA LEU A 175 1.50 18.55 37.81
C LEU A 175 0.45 17.99 36.84
N ASP A 176 0.76 17.99 35.54
CA ASP A 176 -0.17 17.74 34.43
C ASP A 176 0.23 16.53 33.57
N GLU A 177 0.98 15.57 34.12
CA GLU A 177 1.30 14.29 33.46
C GLU A 177 0.03 13.58 32.94
N GLY A 178 -1.08 13.69 33.68
CA GLY A 178 -2.37 13.10 33.34
C GLY A 178 -3.21 13.88 32.31
N TYR A 179 -2.74 15.04 31.85
CA TYR A 179 -3.51 15.92 30.95
C TYR A 179 -3.72 15.30 29.56
N SER A 180 -2.64 14.82 28.94
CA SER A 180 -2.66 14.26 27.59
C SER A 180 -1.65 13.12 27.43
N TRP A 181 -1.74 12.37 26.34
CA TRP A 181 -0.69 11.39 26.00
C TRP A 181 0.67 12.09 25.79
N PHE A 182 0.65 13.33 25.29
CA PHE A 182 1.85 14.10 24.99
C PHE A 182 2.56 14.60 26.26
N THR A 183 1.82 15.14 27.24
CA THR A 183 2.41 15.52 28.54
C THR A 183 2.93 14.30 29.29
N ARG A 184 2.28 13.14 29.16
CA ARG A 184 2.79 11.88 29.69
C ARG A 184 4.11 11.43 29.04
N LEU A 185 4.28 11.62 27.73
CA LEU A 185 5.57 11.32 27.06
C LEU A 185 6.68 12.28 27.50
N GLN A 186 6.37 13.57 27.67
CA GLN A 186 7.33 14.54 28.21
C GLN A 186 7.76 14.16 29.63
N ALA A 187 6.81 13.78 30.49
CA ALA A 187 7.10 13.28 31.83
C ALA A 187 8.03 12.06 31.80
N LEU A 188 7.83 11.11 30.87
CA LEU A 188 8.74 9.96 30.69
C LEU A 188 10.15 10.40 30.30
N ALA A 189 10.29 11.34 29.36
CA ALA A 189 11.58 11.89 28.93
C ALA A 189 12.34 12.55 30.09
N ILE A 190 11.64 13.36 30.89
CA ILE A 190 12.23 14.07 32.03
C ILE A 190 12.53 13.10 33.18
N ASP A 191 11.64 12.15 33.47
CA ASP A 191 11.87 11.10 34.47
C ASP A 191 13.14 10.30 34.13
N PHE A 192 13.39 9.99 32.85
CA PHE A 192 14.61 9.33 32.43
C PHE A 192 15.86 10.15 32.77
N HIS A 193 15.86 11.45 32.43
CA HIS A 193 16.97 12.34 32.76
C HIS A 193 17.28 12.36 34.27
N PHE A 194 16.24 12.50 35.11
CA PHE A 194 16.42 12.64 36.55
C PHE A 194 16.66 11.32 37.31
N LEU A 195 15.97 10.23 36.95
CA LEU A 195 16.05 8.95 37.67
C LEU A 195 17.16 8.03 37.14
N VAL A 196 17.70 8.31 35.94
CA VAL A 196 18.80 7.54 35.36
C VAL A 196 20.04 8.41 35.24
N GLU A 197 20.01 9.46 34.42
CA GLU A 197 21.24 10.19 34.10
C GLU A 197 21.77 11.00 35.28
N GLN A 198 20.98 11.90 35.87
CA GLN A 198 21.41 12.71 37.01
C GLN A 198 21.74 11.87 38.23
N ALA A 199 20.91 10.87 38.54
CA ALA A 199 21.13 9.97 39.67
C ALA A 199 22.50 9.30 39.60
N VAL A 200 22.87 8.76 38.44
CA VAL A 200 24.17 8.08 38.25
C VAL A 200 25.31 9.07 38.20
N ARG A 201 25.12 10.23 37.55
CA ARG A 201 26.16 11.26 37.46
C ARG A 201 26.56 11.77 38.83
N SER A 202 25.60 12.14 39.67
CA SER A 202 25.87 12.62 41.02
C SER A 202 26.49 11.49 41.88
N ALA A 203 25.89 10.29 41.89
CA ALA A 203 26.36 9.18 42.72
C ALA A 203 27.78 8.68 42.36
N ARG A 204 28.19 8.81 41.10
CA ARG A 204 29.53 8.39 40.65
C ARG A 204 30.53 9.53 40.57
N GLY A 205 30.17 10.77 40.92
CA GLY A 205 31.05 11.94 40.81
C GLY A 205 31.39 12.32 39.36
N TYR A 206 30.44 12.18 38.44
CA TYR A 206 30.49 12.78 37.12
C TYR A 206 29.89 14.18 37.14
N PHE A 207 30.25 15.01 36.16
CA PHE A 207 29.70 16.35 36.07
C PHE A 207 28.19 16.31 35.91
N THR A 208 27.51 17.00 36.83
CA THR A 208 26.05 17.09 36.93
C THR A 208 25.63 18.54 36.65
N ASN A 209 24.46 18.75 36.06
CA ASN A 209 23.92 20.07 35.81
C ASN A 209 22.89 20.46 36.89
N PHE A 210 22.97 21.69 37.37
CA PHE A 210 21.82 22.40 37.88
C PHE A 210 20.86 22.65 36.72
N THR A 211 19.58 22.33 36.87
CA THR A 211 18.57 22.45 35.80
C THR A 211 17.83 23.78 35.84
N GLY A 212 18.45 24.81 36.43
CA GLY A 212 17.95 26.18 36.41
C GLY A 212 16.89 26.49 37.46
N THR A 213 16.41 25.50 38.22
CA THR A 213 15.31 25.60 39.19
C THR A 213 15.32 24.38 40.13
N ALA A 214 14.48 24.41 41.16
CA ALA A 214 14.28 23.31 42.09
C ALA A 214 15.57 22.86 42.79
N GLY A 215 16.42 23.82 43.15
CA GLY A 215 17.65 23.53 43.87
C GLY A 215 18.24 24.77 44.53
N VAL A 216 19.34 24.55 45.24
CA VAL A 216 20.01 25.55 46.07
C VAL A 216 21.47 25.64 45.65
N TRP A 217 21.99 26.86 45.57
CA TRP A 217 23.38 27.16 45.34
C TRP A 217 24.04 27.76 46.59
N ARG A 218 25.30 27.38 46.83
CA ARG A 218 26.19 28.15 47.70
C ARG A 218 26.66 29.38 46.94
N ARG A 219 26.48 30.56 47.53
CA ARG A 219 26.88 31.85 46.93
C ARG A 219 28.35 31.87 46.52
N ALA A 220 29.24 31.42 47.42
CA ALA A 220 30.67 31.37 47.16
C ALA A 220 31.00 30.56 45.89
N ALA A 221 30.27 29.47 45.62
CA ALA A 221 30.45 28.68 44.41
C ALA A 221 30.02 29.44 43.14
N ILE A 222 28.95 30.24 43.22
CA ILE A 222 28.52 31.11 42.11
C ILE A 222 29.61 32.15 41.82
N GLU A 223 30.08 32.85 42.86
CA GLU A 223 31.04 33.95 42.75
C GLU A 223 32.41 33.47 42.28
N ASP A 224 32.97 32.44 42.91
CA ASP A 224 34.23 31.81 42.51
C ASP A 224 34.19 31.29 41.06
N SER A 225 33.01 30.82 40.63
CA SER A 225 32.83 30.33 39.26
C SER A 225 32.80 31.43 38.19
N GLY A 226 32.72 32.71 38.59
CA GLY A 226 32.59 33.87 37.69
C GLY A 226 31.14 34.33 37.47
N GLY A 227 30.21 33.91 38.33
CA GLY A 227 28.82 34.37 38.34
C GLY A 227 27.92 33.79 37.23
N TRP A 228 26.68 34.30 37.18
CA TRP A 228 25.70 34.00 36.13
C TRP A 228 26.12 34.65 34.80
N SER A 229 26.12 33.87 33.72
CA SER A 229 26.54 34.32 32.39
C SER A 229 25.39 34.24 31.39
N ALA A 230 25.20 35.29 30.59
CA ALA A 230 24.20 35.32 29.51
C ALA A 230 24.77 34.88 28.14
N ARG A 231 25.98 34.30 28.14
CA ARG A 231 26.69 33.88 26.92
C ARG A 231 26.04 32.68 26.24
N THR A 232 25.33 31.86 27.01
CA THR A 232 24.55 30.70 26.56
C THR A 232 23.08 30.91 26.94
N LEU A 233 22.16 30.25 26.23
CA LEU A 233 20.73 30.21 26.59
C LEU A 233 20.39 29.23 27.74
N THR A 234 21.40 28.52 28.25
CA THR A 234 21.35 27.59 29.38
C THR A 234 22.43 28.01 30.38
N GLU A 235 22.17 29.10 31.08
CA GLU A 235 23.09 29.72 32.04
C GLU A 235 23.42 28.81 33.22
N ASP A 236 22.48 27.92 33.52
CA ASP A 236 22.50 26.91 34.57
C ASP A 236 23.50 25.79 34.30
N LEU A 237 23.46 25.20 33.10
CA LEU A 237 24.41 24.19 32.65
C LEU A 237 25.83 24.78 32.57
N ASP A 238 25.95 26.01 32.05
CA ASP A 238 27.23 26.71 31.93
C ASP A 238 27.88 26.94 33.30
N LEU A 239 27.13 27.49 34.25
CA LEU A 239 27.62 27.73 35.62
C LEU A 239 27.97 26.41 36.33
N SER A 240 27.14 25.38 36.17
CA SER A 240 27.37 24.06 36.79
C SER A 240 28.70 23.44 36.38
N TYR A 241 29.05 23.53 35.10
CA TYR A 241 30.31 22.99 34.59
C TYR A 241 31.50 23.85 35.01
N ARG A 242 31.37 25.19 35.00
CA ARG A 242 32.41 26.09 35.51
C ARG A 242 32.72 25.85 36.99
N ALA A 243 31.70 25.64 37.82
CA ALA A 243 31.85 25.31 39.23
C ALA A 243 32.59 23.98 39.43
N GLN A 244 32.17 22.93 38.73
CA GLN A 244 32.81 21.61 38.90
C GLN A 244 34.25 21.58 38.34
N LEU A 245 34.56 22.36 37.31
CA LEU A 245 35.94 22.55 36.83
C LEU A 245 36.83 23.26 37.87
N ARG A 246 36.24 24.03 38.79
CA ARG A 246 36.93 24.64 39.94
C ARG A 246 36.94 23.75 41.19
N GLY A 247 36.42 22.53 41.11
CA GLY A 247 36.43 21.56 42.21
C GLY A 247 35.17 21.55 43.08
N TRP A 248 34.19 22.43 42.84
CA TRP A 248 32.90 22.37 43.54
C TRP A 248 32.13 21.10 43.21
N ARG A 249 31.47 20.51 44.20
CA ARG A 249 30.69 19.28 44.08
C ARG A 249 29.20 19.55 43.95
N ALA A 250 28.52 18.67 43.21
CA ALA A 250 27.08 18.69 43.00
C ALA A 250 26.41 17.53 43.72
N VAL A 251 25.32 17.81 44.46
CA VAL A 251 24.50 16.78 45.11
C VAL A 251 23.12 16.74 44.47
N TYR A 252 22.63 15.54 44.17
CA TYR A 252 21.28 15.33 43.65
C TYR A 252 20.43 14.55 44.65
N LEU A 253 19.23 15.07 44.95
CA LEU A 253 18.26 14.48 45.87
C LEU A 253 17.10 13.88 45.07
N GLU A 254 17.18 12.58 44.82
CA GLU A 254 16.21 11.84 44.01
C GLU A 254 14.82 11.73 44.65
N ASP A 255 14.77 11.65 45.99
CA ASP A 255 13.56 11.46 46.79
C ASP A 255 12.88 12.79 47.18
N LEU A 256 13.48 13.93 46.85
CA LEU A 256 12.87 15.26 47.00
C LEU A 256 12.28 15.70 45.66
N VAL A 257 10.96 15.81 45.59
CA VAL A 257 10.22 16.03 44.35
C VAL A 257 9.64 17.43 44.33
N VAL A 258 9.90 18.19 43.27
CA VAL A 258 9.34 19.52 43.03
C VAL A 258 8.52 19.48 41.74
N PRO A 259 7.18 19.43 41.82
CA PRO A 259 6.32 19.39 40.64
C PRO A 259 6.37 20.65 39.76
N GLU A 260 6.44 20.45 38.45
CA GLU A 260 6.36 21.48 37.41
C GLU A 260 5.12 21.33 36.51
N GLU A 261 4.80 22.37 35.73
CA GLU A 261 3.78 22.32 34.68
C GLU A 261 4.41 22.08 33.30
N LEU A 262 4.02 21.00 32.64
CA LEU A 262 4.52 20.64 31.32
C LEU A 262 3.85 21.45 30.19
N PRO A 263 4.54 21.68 29.07
CA PRO A 263 3.92 22.24 27.87
C PRO A 263 2.79 21.37 27.30
N VAL A 264 1.56 21.88 27.32
CA VAL A 264 0.39 21.24 26.70
C VAL A 264 0.26 21.48 25.18
N SER A 265 0.99 22.46 24.65
CA SER A 265 1.02 22.85 23.23
C SER A 265 2.27 22.29 22.55
N ILE A 266 2.15 21.83 21.31
CA ILE A 266 3.33 21.36 20.55
C ILE A 266 4.28 22.52 20.23
N ASP A 267 3.74 23.71 19.98
CA ASP A 267 4.51 24.91 19.70
C ASP A 267 5.27 25.41 20.95
N ALA A 268 4.63 25.34 22.13
CA ALA A 268 5.30 25.61 23.41
C ALA A 268 6.44 24.61 23.69
N TYR A 269 6.20 23.32 23.45
CA TYR A 269 7.23 22.29 23.57
C TYR A 269 8.39 22.52 22.58
N ARG A 270 8.09 22.80 21.31
CA ARG A 270 9.09 23.06 20.27
C ARG A 270 9.97 24.28 20.60
N ARG A 271 9.39 25.33 21.20
CA ARG A 271 10.16 26.47 21.73
C ARG A 271 11.09 26.08 22.86
N GLN A 272 10.60 25.31 23.83
CA GLN A 272 11.40 24.85 24.96
C GLN A 272 12.58 24.00 24.49
N GLN A 273 12.33 22.98 23.66
CA GLN A 273 13.36 22.10 23.11
C GLN A 273 14.36 22.86 22.23
N SER A 274 13.90 23.78 21.39
CA SER A 274 14.79 24.61 20.56
C SER A 274 15.72 25.46 21.42
N ARG A 275 15.23 26.04 22.52
CA ARG A 275 16.03 26.84 23.45
C ARG A 275 17.04 25.99 24.20
N TRP A 276 16.61 24.87 24.76
CA TRP A 276 17.49 23.94 25.46
C TRP A 276 18.59 23.41 24.54
N ALA A 277 18.25 22.94 23.35
CA ALA A 277 19.24 22.48 22.37
C ALA A 277 20.23 23.58 21.98
N THR A 278 19.76 24.79 21.69
CA THR A 278 20.65 25.92 21.33
C THR A 278 21.62 26.22 22.46
N GLY A 279 21.14 26.34 23.70
CA GLY A 279 21.99 26.61 24.86
C GLY A 279 22.97 25.47 25.17
N SER A 280 22.53 24.21 25.06
CA SER A 280 23.42 23.05 25.24
C SER A 280 24.55 23.01 24.21
N PHE A 281 24.27 23.28 22.93
CA PHE A 281 25.32 23.37 21.91
C PHE A 281 26.29 24.52 22.18
N GLN A 282 25.78 25.70 22.57
CA GLN A 282 26.64 26.84 22.95
C GLN A 282 27.53 26.49 24.16
N ALA A 283 26.96 25.82 25.17
CA ALA A 283 27.71 25.32 26.32
C ALA A 283 28.76 24.30 25.88
N ALA A 284 28.43 23.37 25.00
CA ALA A 284 29.37 22.39 24.45
C ALA A 284 30.54 23.05 23.72
N PHE A 285 30.28 23.97 22.79
CA PHE A 285 31.33 24.71 22.06
C PHE A 285 32.30 25.44 22.98
N SER A 286 31.83 25.82 24.16
CA SER A 286 32.59 26.60 25.11
C SER A 286 33.31 25.78 26.17
N LEU A 287 32.70 24.69 26.62
CA LEU A 287 33.12 23.93 27.80
C LEU A 287 33.76 22.59 27.46
N LEU A 288 33.53 22.06 26.25
CA LEU A 288 34.09 20.78 25.86
C LEU A 288 35.62 20.80 25.91
N MET A 289 36.27 21.81 25.32
CA MET A 289 37.74 21.89 25.33
C MET A 289 38.31 22.11 26.73
N PRO A 290 37.78 23.04 27.57
CA PRO A 290 38.16 23.13 28.99
C PRO A 290 38.05 21.80 29.75
N VAL A 291 36.95 21.07 29.57
CA VAL A 291 36.76 19.75 30.19
C VAL A 291 37.83 18.76 29.72
N MET A 292 38.10 18.69 28.41
CA MET A 292 39.08 17.75 27.87
C MET A 292 40.51 18.07 28.33
N ARG A 293 40.84 19.35 28.51
CA ARG A 293 42.14 19.83 29.01
C ARG A 293 42.30 19.77 30.53
N SER A 294 41.21 19.58 31.29
CA SER A 294 41.25 19.50 32.76
C SER A 294 42.04 18.29 33.29
N GLY A 295 42.43 18.33 34.57
CA GLY A 295 43.08 17.22 35.26
C GLY A 295 42.13 16.08 35.72
N HIS A 296 40.84 16.14 35.38
CA HIS A 296 39.88 15.13 35.84
C HIS A 296 40.07 13.75 35.18
N ARG A 297 39.58 12.70 35.84
CA ARG A 297 39.66 11.31 35.33
C ARG A 297 39.02 11.15 33.92
N PRO A 298 39.55 10.28 33.05
CA PRO A 298 39.04 10.09 31.69
C PRO A 298 37.54 9.78 31.61
N ALA A 299 37.01 9.00 32.57
CA ALA A 299 35.58 8.70 32.63
C ALA A 299 34.71 9.96 32.85
N VAL A 300 35.17 10.95 33.64
CA VAL A 300 34.46 12.23 33.82
C VAL A 300 34.47 13.02 32.52
N LYS A 301 35.62 13.08 31.85
CA LYS A 301 35.75 13.77 30.55
C LYS A 301 34.82 13.19 29.50
N PHE A 302 34.78 11.86 29.38
CA PHE A 302 33.87 11.17 28.47
C PHE A 302 32.40 11.43 28.82
N GLN A 303 32.01 11.26 30.09
CA GLN A 303 30.62 11.49 30.53
C GLN A 303 30.18 12.95 30.35
N ALA A 304 31.09 13.90 30.55
CA ALA A 304 30.85 15.31 30.32
C ALA A 304 30.71 15.64 28.83
N ALA A 305 31.57 15.07 27.97
CA ALA A 305 31.47 15.22 26.52
C ALA A 305 30.14 14.68 25.97
N VAL A 306 29.76 13.46 26.38
CA VAL A 306 28.47 12.85 25.98
C VAL A 306 27.29 13.67 26.49
N HIS A 307 27.36 14.25 27.69
CA HIS A 307 26.28 15.10 28.23
C HIS A 307 26.12 16.40 27.45
N LEU A 308 27.23 17.13 27.24
CA LEU A 308 27.23 18.40 26.53
C LEU A 308 26.76 18.23 25.08
N LEU A 309 27.09 17.09 24.46
CA LEU A 309 26.74 16.76 23.08
C LEU A 309 25.46 15.91 22.96
N ALA A 310 24.68 15.71 24.03
CA ALA A 310 23.51 14.83 23.99
C ALA A 310 22.48 15.22 22.93
N TYR A 311 22.28 16.52 22.68
CA TYR A 311 21.40 17.02 21.61
C TYR A 311 21.93 16.74 20.19
N ALA A 312 23.19 16.31 20.01
CA ALA A 312 23.74 15.96 18.69
C ALA A 312 23.15 14.66 18.11
N VAL A 313 22.53 13.81 18.93
CA VAL A 313 21.91 12.55 18.49
C VAL A 313 20.88 12.78 17.37
N GLY A 314 19.97 13.75 17.54
CA GLY A 314 18.95 14.08 16.53
C GLY A 314 19.55 14.48 15.18
N PRO A 315 20.45 15.49 15.12
CA PRO A 315 21.16 15.87 13.91
C PRO A 315 21.96 14.73 13.25
N LEU A 316 22.66 13.91 14.03
CA LEU A 316 23.40 12.74 13.50
C LEU A 316 22.45 11.75 12.83
N MET A 317 21.32 11.44 13.46
CA MET A 317 20.31 10.56 12.88
C MET A 317 19.68 11.15 11.61
N LEU A 318 19.48 12.46 11.55
CA LEU A 318 18.96 13.13 10.36
C LEU A 318 19.95 13.07 9.18
N VAL A 319 21.25 13.18 9.45
CA VAL A 319 22.30 12.97 8.44
C VAL A 319 22.24 11.54 7.89
N GLN A 320 22.06 10.52 8.75
CA GLN A 320 21.88 9.14 8.29
C GLN A 320 20.65 8.97 7.39
N LEU A 321 19.51 9.56 7.79
CA LEU A 321 18.29 9.53 6.98
C LEU A 321 18.52 10.12 5.59
N ALA A 322 19.26 11.23 5.48
CA ALA A 322 19.57 11.88 4.21
C ALA A 322 20.48 11.03 3.30
N CYS A 323 21.27 10.11 3.86
CA CYS A 323 22.12 9.20 3.09
C CYS A 323 21.31 8.08 2.39
N TYR A 324 20.19 7.63 2.97
CA TYR A 324 19.49 6.43 2.47
C TYR A 324 18.88 6.54 1.07
N PRO A 325 18.23 7.64 0.66
CA PRO A 325 17.73 7.77 -0.71
C PRO A 325 18.85 7.65 -1.75
N VAL A 326 20.03 8.23 -1.46
CA VAL A 326 21.19 8.16 -2.34
C VAL A 326 21.71 6.73 -2.46
N LEU A 327 21.75 5.98 -1.35
CA LEU A 327 22.18 4.58 -1.35
C LEU A 327 21.19 3.67 -2.08
N LEU A 328 19.88 3.87 -1.87
CA LEU A 328 18.82 3.08 -2.50
C LEU A 328 18.71 3.30 -4.02
N LEU A 329 19.05 4.50 -4.50
CA LEU A 329 18.98 4.86 -5.92
C LEU A 329 20.29 4.61 -6.68
N SER A 330 21.39 4.28 -5.99
CA SER A 330 22.64 4.00 -6.66
C SER A 330 22.65 2.58 -7.24
N GLU A 331 22.96 2.42 -8.54
CA GLU A 331 23.10 1.12 -9.24
C GLU A 331 24.21 0.22 -8.65
N ALA A 332 25.02 0.81 -7.78
CA ALA A 332 26.01 0.17 -6.95
C ALA A 332 25.34 -0.68 -5.85
N HIS A 333 24.70 -1.81 -6.19
CA HIS A 333 24.45 -2.89 -5.25
C HIS A 333 25.79 -3.48 -4.80
N HIS A 334 26.51 -2.77 -3.94
CA HIS A 334 27.77 -3.24 -3.39
C HIS A 334 27.49 -4.39 -2.44
N SER A 335 28.10 -5.54 -2.71
CA SER A 335 28.25 -6.64 -1.77
C SER A 335 29.13 -6.16 -0.61
N PHE A 336 28.54 -5.44 0.34
CA PHE A 336 29.27 -5.01 1.52
C PHE A 336 29.72 -6.25 2.30
N PRO A 337 30.95 -6.25 2.85
CA PRO A 337 31.41 -7.34 3.70
C PRO A 337 30.39 -7.66 4.79
N TRP A 338 30.22 -8.94 5.13
CA TRP A 338 29.30 -9.46 6.16
C TRP A 338 29.33 -8.72 7.52
N ALA A 339 30.43 -8.01 7.80
CA ALA A 339 30.58 -7.11 8.95
C ALA A 339 29.59 -5.94 8.98
N VAL A 340 29.09 -5.45 7.82
CA VAL A 340 28.15 -4.31 7.75
C VAL A 340 26.73 -4.70 8.18
N PRO A 341 26.13 -5.80 7.68
CA PRO A 341 24.89 -6.34 8.24
C PRO A 341 24.99 -6.73 9.73
N ALA A 342 26.12 -7.31 10.15
CA ALA A 342 26.36 -7.67 11.56
C ALA A 342 26.45 -6.43 12.47
N ALA A 343 27.13 -5.36 12.02
CA ALA A 343 27.18 -4.09 12.73
C ALA A 343 25.79 -3.44 12.82
N ALA A 344 24.96 -3.56 11.78
CA ALA A 344 23.60 -3.04 11.79
C ALA A 344 22.73 -3.74 12.86
N VAL A 345 22.88 -5.05 13.09
CA VAL A 345 22.20 -5.75 14.19
C VAL A 345 22.61 -5.20 15.56
N TRP A 346 23.90 -4.99 15.81
CA TRP A 346 24.39 -4.39 17.06
C TRP A 346 23.93 -2.95 17.25
N ILE A 347 23.91 -2.15 16.18
CA ILE A 347 23.39 -0.78 16.19
C ILE A 347 21.89 -0.78 16.52
N ASN A 348 21.10 -1.73 16.00
CA ASN A 348 19.67 -1.86 16.33
C ASN A 348 19.44 -2.29 17.79
N LEU A 349 20.24 -3.20 18.33
CA LEU A 349 20.18 -3.58 19.74
C LEU A 349 20.51 -2.40 20.67
N VAL A 350 21.50 -1.59 20.30
CA VAL A 350 21.85 -0.38 21.04
C VAL A 350 20.83 0.75 20.84
N SER A 351 20.13 0.79 19.71
CA SER A 351 19.00 1.72 19.47
C SER A 351 17.80 1.42 20.38
N ALA A 352 17.68 0.21 20.92
CA ALA A 352 16.69 -0.13 21.95
C ALA A 352 17.08 0.36 23.36
N SER A 353 18.30 0.87 23.56
CA SER A 353 18.81 1.32 24.87
C SER A 353 17.93 2.35 25.60
N PRO A 354 17.30 3.35 24.93
CA PRO A 354 16.43 4.29 25.64
C PRO A 354 15.26 3.58 26.29
N TRP A 355 14.69 2.54 25.65
CA TRP A 355 13.51 1.82 26.16
C TRP A 355 13.79 1.13 27.50
N ILE A 356 14.96 0.50 27.63
CA ILE A 356 15.41 -0.09 28.89
C ILE A 356 15.58 1.02 29.94
N GLY A 357 16.16 2.15 29.55
CA GLY A 357 16.29 3.35 30.38
C GLY A 357 14.95 3.85 30.92
N PHE A 358 13.94 4.00 30.07
CA PHE A 358 12.59 4.41 30.46
C PHE A 358 11.92 3.41 31.38
N ALA A 359 12.07 2.11 31.12
CA ALA A 359 11.55 1.06 31.99
C ALA A 359 12.17 1.15 33.39
N VAL A 360 13.50 1.31 33.48
CA VAL A 360 14.21 1.51 34.76
C VAL A 360 13.79 2.80 35.45
N ALA A 361 13.64 3.91 34.72
CA ALA A 361 13.14 5.16 35.30
C ALA A 361 11.76 4.97 35.94
N GLN A 362 10.85 4.25 35.29
CA GLN A 362 9.51 3.99 35.84
C GLN A 362 9.55 3.04 37.04
N THR A 363 10.41 2.02 37.06
CA THR A 363 10.57 1.17 38.26
C THR A 363 11.15 1.94 39.43
N ARG A 364 12.13 2.81 39.20
CA ARG A 364 12.68 3.70 40.23
C ARG A 364 11.65 4.71 40.75
N ARG A 365 10.70 5.12 39.91
CA ARG A 365 9.56 5.94 40.31
C ARG A 365 8.52 5.18 41.16
N GLY A 366 8.63 3.85 41.28
CA GLY A 366 7.68 3.00 42.00
C GLY A 366 6.53 2.46 41.13
N ARG A 367 6.67 2.49 39.79
CA ARG A 367 5.70 1.95 38.84
C ARG A 367 6.22 0.65 38.20
N PRO A 368 5.35 -0.25 37.73
CA PRO A 368 5.84 -1.45 37.06
C PRO A 368 6.50 -1.12 35.72
N TRP A 369 7.51 -1.91 35.32
CA TRP A 369 8.39 -1.63 34.18
C TRP A 369 7.65 -1.37 32.86
N TRP A 370 6.51 -2.02 32.63
CA TRP A 370 5.71 -1.84 31.41
C TRP A 370 5.05 -0.46 31.30
N TRP A 371 5.07 0.36 32.35
CA TRP A 371 4.72 1.78 32.25
C TRP A 371 5.71 2.57 31.39
N GLY A 372 6.91 2.03 31.15
CA GLY A 372 7.85 2.54 30.15
C GLY A 372 7.49 2.15 28.71
N ALA A 373 6.52 1.26 28.46
CA ALA A 373 6.16 0.83 27.10
C ALA A 373 5.80 1.99 26.14
N PRO A 374 5.07 3.05 26.57
CA PRO A 374 4.82 4.22 25.71
C PRO A 374 6.09 4.94 25.24
N ALA A 375 7.26 4.67 25.82
CA ALA A 375 8.51 5.33 25.43
C ALA A 375 8.99 5.03 24.01
N LEU A 376 8.45 4.01 23.33
CA LEU A 376 8.63 3.86 21.89
C LEU A 376 8.16 5.13 21.14
N LEU A 377 7.10 5.77 21.62
CA LEU A 377 6.63 7.05 21.08
C LEU A 377 7.60 8.21 21.39
N CYS A 378 8.41 8.13 22.46
CA CYS A 378 9.45 9.13 22.70
C CYS A 378 10.52 9.11 21.61
N GLN A 379 10.87 7.93 21.07
CA GLN A 379 11.79 7.83 19.94
C GLN A 379 11.19 8.42 18.66
N VAL A 380 9.91 8.14 18.39
CA VAL A 380 9.19 8.70 17.24
C VAL A 380 9.08 10.22 17.33
N VAL A 381 8.65 10.77 18.48
CA VAL A 381 8.59 12.22 18.70
C VAL A 381 9.98 12.84 18.67
N GLY A 382 10.98 12.18 19.27
CA GLY A 382 12.38 12.61 19.24
C GLY A 382 12.96 12.67 17.83
N ALA A 383 12.67 11.67 16.99
CA ALA A 383 13.04 11.67 15.57
C ALA A 383 12.38 12.84 14.83
N GLY A 384 11.10 13.12 15.08
CA GLY A 384 10.43 14.31 14.54
C GLY A 384 11.08 15.63 14.99
N MET A 385 11.53 15.70 16.25
CA MET A 385 12.18 16.89 16.81
C MET A 385 13.59 17.12 16.25
N SER A 386 14.19 16.15 15.55
CA SER A 386 15.53 16.26 14.97
C SER A 386 15.70 17.49 14.05
N PHE A 387 14.68 17.83 13.27
CA PHE A 387 14.69 19.04 12.42
C PHE A 387 14.75 20.31 13.27
N THR A 388 13.96 20.39 14.34
CA THR A 388 14.01 21.52 15.27
C THR A 388 15.37 21.63 15.95
N VAL A 389 15.98 20.50 16.31
CA VAL A 389 17.31 20.45 16.94
C VAL A 389 18.41 20.81 15.94
N MET A 390 18.30 20.41 14.67
CA MET A 390 19.22 20.82 13.60
C MET A 390 19.21 22.35 13.41
N VAL A 391 18.01 22.96 13.38
CA VAL A 391 17.87 24.43 13.33
C VAL A 391 18.47 25.09 14.59
N ALA A 392 18.30 24.47 15.76
CA ALA A 392 18.90 24.94 17.01
C ALA A 392 20.44 24.86 16.98
N ALA A 393 21.01 23.79 16.44
CA ALA A 393 22.45 23.63 16.26
C ALA A 393 23.03 24.71 15.34
N ALA A 394 22.36 25.01 14.23
CA ALA A 394 22.76 26.09 13.33
C ALA A 394 22.72 27.46 14.04
N ARG A 395 21.69 27.73 14.85
CA ARG A 395 21.60 28.97 15.66
C ARG A 395 22.67 29.07 16.73
N ALA A 396 23.07 27.95 17.32
CA ALA A 396 24.07 27.89 18.40
C ALA A 396 25.48 28.33 17.96
N THR A 397 25.75 28.42 16.65
CA THR A 397 27.00 28.98 16.11
C THR A 397 27.20 30.45 16.47
N ARG A 398 26.12 31.17 16.83
CA ARG A 398 26.18 32.54 17.34
C ARG A 398 26.12 32.51 18.86
N ALA A 399 26.96 33.30 19.52
CA ALA A 399 26.91 33.45 20.98
C ALA A 399 25.63 34.18 21.43
N GLY A 400 25.05 33.75 22.56
CA GLY A 400 23.80 34.32 23.09
C GLY A 400 22.57 34.04 22.23
N GLY A 401 21.60 34.95 22.23
CA GLY A 401 20.36 34.81 21.48
C GLY A 401 19.14 35.31 22.25
N GLN A 402 17.99 35.38 21.60
CA GLN A 402 16.76 35.80 22.27
C GLN A 402 16.17 34.65 23.09
N PHE A 403 16.03 34.85 24.40
CA PHE A 403 15.28 33.92 25.25
C PHE A 403 13.78 34.06 24.96
N VAL A 404 13.25 33.16 24.13
CA VAL A 404 11.80 33.05 23.91
C VAL A 404 11.22 32.17 25.01
N ARG A 405 10.33 32.75 25.82
CA ARG A 405 9.70 32.04 26.94
C ARG A 405 8.79 30.91 26.48
N THR A 406 8.63 29.92 27.35
CA THR A 406 7.67 28.81 27.17
C THR A 406 6.37 29.19 27.87
N PRO A 407 5.25 29.40 27.15
CA PRO A 407 4.00 29.83 27.78
C PRO A 407 3.42 28.73 28.69
N LYS A 408 2.81 29.15 29.81
CA LYS A 408 2.17 28.31 30.84
C LYS A 408 0.73 28.75 31.07
N TYR A 409 -0.16 27.82 31.44
CA TYR A 409 -1.62 28.01 31.40
C TYR A 409 -2.33 27.53 32.69
N GLN A 410 -1.56 27.22 33.74
CA GLN A 410 -2.05 26.71 35.02
C GLN A 410 -2.80 25.37 34.86
N ILE A 411 -2.28 24.46 34.04
CA ILE A 411 -2.90 23.16 33.81
C ILE A 411 -2.64 22.22 34.98
N VAL A 412 -3.71 21.71 35.57
CA VAL A 412 -3.64 20.75 36.69
C VAL A 412 -4.62 19.58 36.55
N HIS A 413 -5.65 19.72 35.69
CA HIS A 413 -6.68 18.70 35.51
C HIS A 413 -6.88 18.34 34.05
N ARG A 414 -7.19 17.07 33.80
CA ARG A 414 -7.50 16.56 32.46
C ARG A 414 -8.74 17.26 31.90
N GLY A 415 -8.65 17.74 30.66
CA GLY A 415 -9.76 18.40 29.96
C GLY A 415 -9.89 19.90 30.22
N GLN A 416 -9.02 20.48 31.04
CA GLN A 416 -8.92 21.94 31.19
C GLN A 416 -8.59 22.58 29.83
N GLU A 417 -9.39 23.56 29.41
CA GLU A 417 -9.19 24.27 28.15
C GLU A 417 -8.21 25.44 28.35
N TRP A 418 -7.34 25.64 27.36
CA TRP A 418 -6.29 26.64 27.41
C TRP A 418 -6.13 27.42 26.10
N ARG A 419 -6.74 26.96 25.00
CA ARG A 419 -6.50 27.49 23.65
C ARG A 419 -7.02 28.93 23.42
N ASP A 420 -7.90 29.41 24.29
CA ASP A 420 -8.41 30.78 24.33
C ASP A 420 -7.63 31.69 25.30
N GLN A 421 -6.70 31.14 26.09
CA GLN A 421 -5.88 31.91 27.00
C GLN A 421 -4.89 32.83 26.27
N ALA A 422 -4.41 33.85 26.98
CA ALA A 422 -3.36 34.74 26.49
C ALA A 422 -2.10 33.93 26.17
N TYR A 423 -1.29 34.45 25.23
CA TYR A 423 -0.03 33.86 24.77
C TYR A 423 -0.12 32.58 23.92
N VAL A 424 -1.31 32.02 23.72
CA VAL A 424 -1.51 30.92 22.77
C VAL A 424 -1.26 31.42 21.35
N ARG A 425 -0.25 30.85 20.70
CA ARG A 425 0.01 30.98 19.27
C ARG A 425 -0.46 29.72 18.56
N ALA A 426 -1.03 29.90 17.37
CA ALA A 426 -1.50 28.81 16.53
C ALA A 426 -0.70 28.83 15.22
N GLY A 427 -0.17 27.67 14.84
CA GLY A 427 0.64 27.51 13.64
C GLY A 427 2.13 27.79 13.88
N ASP A 428 2.97 26.94 13.29
CA ASP A 428 4.42 27.09 13.25
C ASP A 428 4.89 26.74 11.83
N PRO A 429 5.57 27.65 11.11
CA PRO A 429 6.05 27.39 9.75
C PRO A 429 6.93 26.15 9.63
N ARG A 430 7.61 25.74 10.71
CA ARG A 430 8.43 24.52 10.73
C ARG A 430 7.62 23.25 10.46
N ALA A 431 6.32 23.25 10.77
CA ALA A 431 5.45 22.11 10.51
C ALA A 431 5.35 21.77 9.02
N PHE A 432 5.50 22.76 8.13
CA PHE A 432 5.55 22.51 6.68
C PHE A 432 6.85 21.77 6.30
N GLY A 433 7.99 22.21 6.84
CA GLY A 433 9.27 21.51 6.66
C GLY A 433 9.25 20.10 7.24
N GLU A 434 8.67 19.92 8.42
CA GLU A 434 8.42 18.60 9.03
C GLU A 434 7.54 17.74 8.10
N ALA A 435 6.43 18.26 7.56
CA ALA A 435 5.58 17.51 6.63
C ALA A 435 6.33 17.07 5.37
N LEU A 436 7.13 17.95 4.76
CA LEU A 436 7.94 17.63 3.57
C LEU A 436 8.97 16.54 3.88
N LEU A 437 9.71 16.67 4.98
CA LEU A 437 10.67 15.64 5.42
C LEU A 437 9.97 14.32 5.74
N GLY A 438 8.77 14.37 6.32
CA GLY A 438 7.94 13.19 6.59
C GLY A 438 7.52 12.46 5.31
N VAL A 439 7.10 13.21 4.28
CA VAL A 439 6.76 12.65 2.96
C VAL A 439 8.01 12.08 2.27
N ALA A 440 9.14 12.79 2.31
CA ALA A 440 10.40 12.29 1.73
C ALA A 440 10.86 10.99 2.41
N ALA A 441 10.80 10.91 3.74
CA ALA A 441 11.09 9.70 4.49
C ALA A 441 10.10 8.57 4.19
N PHE A 442 8.82 8.89 3.95
CA PHE A 442 7.80 7.91 3.56
C PHE A 442 8.03 7.35 2.15
N ILE A 443 8.47 8.18 1.20
CA ILE A 443 8.89 7.73 -0.14
C ILE A 443 10.10 6.80 -0.01
N THR A 444 11.09 7.18 0.80
CA THR A 444 12.29 6.38 1.07
C THR A 444 11.93 5.02 1.67
N LEU A 445 10.96 4.99 2.61
CA LEU A 445 10.39 3.75 3.16
C LEU A 445 9.78 2.87 2.06
N GLY A 446 9.02 3.45 1.13
CA GLY A 446 8.45 2.71 0.00
C GLY A 446 9.51 2.06 -0.87
N ILE A 447 10.53 2.82 -1.26
CA ILE A 447 11.68 2.34 -2.06
C ILE A 447 12.44 1.23 -1.30
N ALA A 448 12.67 1.41 0.00
CA ALA A 448 13.36 0.42 0.84
C ALA A 448 12.57 -0.89 0.95
N ILE A 449 11.23 -0.83 1.08
CA ILE A 449 10.38 -2.03 1.11
C ILE A 449 10.46 -2.78 -0.23
N THR A 450 10.38 -2.06 -1.36
CA THR A 450 10.50 -2.69 -2.68
C THR A 450 11.89 -3.29 -2.91
N GLY A 451 12.93 -2.64 -2.39
CA GLY A 451 14.32 -3.13 -2.41
C GLY A 451 14.63 -4.22 -1.38
N ARG A 452 13.66 -4.63 -0.54
CA ARG A 452 13.83 -5.61 0.57
C ARG A 452 14.86 -5.17 1.63
N GLU A 453 15.08 -3.87 1.79
CA GLU A 453 16.01 -3.28 2.75
C GLU A 453 15.32 -2.98 4.10
N ALA A 454 15.07 -4.03 4.88
CA ALA A 454 14.24 -3.96 6.09
C ALA A 454 14.72 -2.93 7.14
N LEU A 455 16.04 -2.76 7.32
CA LEU A 455 16.57 -1.84 8.31
C LEU A 455 16.38 -0.37 7.91
N ILE A 456 16.62 -0.06 6.63
CA ILE A 456 16.37 1.27 6.08
C ILE A 456 14.88 1.59 6.12
N ALA A 457 14.03 0.60 5.83
CA ALA A 457 12.59 0.73 5.95
C ALA A 457 12.17 1.07 7.39
N VAL A 458 12.62 0.32 8.40
CA VAL A 458 12.30 0.61 9.81
C VAL A 458 12.75 2.01 10.22
N TYR A 459 14.00 2.38 9.89
CA TYR A 459 14.56 3.68 10.26
C TYR A 459 13.81 4.84 9.59
N SER A 460 13.60 4.76 8.28
CA SER A 460 12.86 5.75 7.51
C SER A 460 11.40 5.85 7.96
N GLY A 461 10.79 4.72 8.35
CA GLY A 461 9.44 4.66 8.91
C GLY A 461 9.30 5.39 10.25
N VAL A 462 10.27 5.25 11.17
CA VAL A 462 10.28 6.00 12.45
C VAL A 462 10.35 7.51 12.20
N PHE A 463 11.19 7.95 11.26
CA PHE A 463 11.30 9.36 10.89
C PHE A 463 10.07 9.89 10.17
N ALA A 464 9.55 9.15 9.18
CA ALA A 464 8.31 9.48 8.49
C ALA A 464 7.17 9.68 9.49
N LEU A 465 6.99 8.72 10.40
CA LEU A 465 5.97 8.81 11.44
C LEU A 465 6.24 9.98 12.39
N GLY A 466 7.48 10.18 12.84
CA GLY A 466 7.85 11.26 13.76
C GLY A 466 7.54 12.64 13.20
N PHE A 467 7.99 12.91 11.98
CA PHE A 467 7.75 14.18 11.30
C PHE A 467 6.26 14.41 10.99
N LEU A 468 5.57 13.39 10.47
CA LEU A 468 4.14 13.49 10.18
C LEU A 468 3.30 13.68 11.45
N ILE A 469 3.68 13.06 12.57
CA ILE A 469 3.02 13.29 13.88
C ILE A 469 3.17 14.75 14.30
N LEU A 470 4.38 15.32 14.26
CA LEU A 470 4.59 16.71 14.68
C LEU A 470 3.88 17.71 13.77
N ALA A 471 3.94 17.50 12.46
CA ALA A 471 3.22 18.30 11.49
C ALA A 471 1.69 18.22 11.73
N SER A 472 1.17 17.00 11.94
CA SER A 472 -0.26 16.77 12.21
C SER A 472 -0.70 17.36 13.54
N MET A 473 0.09 17.23 14.60
CA MET A 473 -0.20 17.85 15.90
C MET A 473 -0.28 19.38 15.76
N THR A 474 0.64 19.98 15.00
CA THR A 474 0.63 21.43 14.75
C THR A 474 -0.61 21.84 13.96
N ALA A 475 -0.98 21.08 12.92
CA ALA A 475 -2.16 21.33 12.10
C ALA A 475 -3.47 21.16 12.91
N ILE A 476 -3.56 20.12 13.74
CA ILE A 476 -4.70 19.88 14.62
C ILE A 476 -4.81 21.00 15.65
N GLU A 477 -3.71 21.38 16.32
CA GLU A 477 -3.72 22.49 17.27
C GLU A 477 -4.15 23.80 16.59
N PHE A 478 -3.64 24.08 15.39
CA PHE A 478 -4.07 25.22 14.59
C PHE A 478 -5.58 25.19 14.32
N LEU A 479 -6.10 24.07 13.82
CA LEU A 479 -7.53 23.91 13.53
C LEU A 479 -8.38 24.05 14.79
N GLU A 480 -7.96 23.45 15.91
CA GLU A 480 -8.68 23.51 17.18
C GLU A 480 -8.70 24.94 17.74
N VAL A 481 -7.57 25.65 17.72
CA VAL A 481 -7.49 27.04 18.20
C VAL A 481 -8.34 27.95 17.30
N MET A 482 -8.24 27.80 15.97
CA MET A 482 -9.05 28.58 15.03
C MET A 482 -10.54 28.28 15.18
N THR A 483 -10.94 27.02 15.29
CA THR A 483 -12.34 26.61 15.51
C THR A 483 -12.85 27.19 16.82
N LEU A 484 -12.07 27.12 17.90
CA LEU A 484 -12.49 27.67 19.19
C LEU A 484 -12.71 29.18 19.11
N ARG A 485 -11.76 29.91 18.51
CA ARG A 485 -11.80 31.37 18.41
C ARG A 485 -12.86 31.89 17.45
N SER A 486 -13.18 31.15 16.39
CA SER A 486 -14.15 31.57 15.36
C SER A 486 -15.57 31.00 15.56
N LEU A 487 -15.70 29.74 15.98
CA LEU A 487 -16.97 28.99 16.03
C LEU A 487 -17.37 28.57 17.47
N GLY A 488 -16.50 28.78 18.45
CA GLY A 488 -16.77 28.52 19.87
C GLY A 488 -16.64 27.05 20.31
N LEU A 489 -16.85 26.84 21.61
CA LEU A 489 -16.62 25.54 22.29
C LEU A 489 -17.48 24.39 21.76
N ARG A 490 -18.72 24.67 21.30
CA ARG A 490 -19.61 23.61 20.77
C ARG A 490 -19.04 23.01 19.48
N ALA A 491 -18.58 23.85 18.55
CA ALA A 491 -17.96 23.40 17.31
C ALA A 491 -16.68 22.61 17.59
N LEU A 492 -15.82 23.10 18.49
CA LEU A 492 -14.61 22.39 18.91
C LEU A 492 -14.92 20.99 19.48
N ARG A 493 -15.93 20.87 20.34
CA ARG A 493 -16.37 19.57 20.90
C ARG A 493 -16.82 18.61 19.80
N THR A 494 -17.55 19.10 18.80
CA THR A 494 -17.98 18.28 17.65
C THR A 494 -16.78 17.81 16.83
N ILE A 495 -15.85 18.71 16.49
CA ILE A 495 -14.64 18.33 15.74
C ILE A 495 -13.81 17.30 16.53
N ARG A 496 -13.58 17.50 17.83
CA ARG A 496 -12.86 16.54 18.69
C ARG A 496 -13.55 15.17 18.77
N ALA A 497 -14.87 15.12 18.64
CA ALA A 497 -15.62 13.88 18.62
C ALA A 497 -15.55 13.17 17.25
N VAL A 498 -15.60 13.92 16.15
CA VAL A 498 -15.68 13.39 14.78
C VAL A 498 -14.31 13.10 14.19
N ALA A 499 -13.32 13.97 14.39
CA ALA A 499 -12.03 13.89 13.72
C ALA A 499 -11.27 12.56 13.97
N PRO A 500 -11.20 12.01 15.20
CA PRO A 500 -10.55 10.72 15.42
C PRO A 500 -11.24 9.57 14.69
N VAL A 501 -12.57 9.64 14.54
CA VAL A 501 -13.35 8.62 13.82
C VAL A 501 -13.12 8.75 12.33
N ALA A 502 -13.17 9.97 11.79
CA ALA A 502 -12.88 10.25 10.39
C ALA A 502 -11.47 9.78 10.03
N GLY A 503 -10.44 10.18 10.79
CA GLY A 503 -9.07 9.76 10.54
C GLY A 503 -8.87 8.24 10.62
N PHE A 504 -9.53 7.57 11.56
CA PHE A 504 -9.48 6.10 11.64
C PHE A 504 -10.15 5.42 10.44
N LEU A 505 -11.31 5.91 9.99
CA LEU A 505 -11.97 5.39 8.79
C LEU A 505 -11.17 5.70 7.51
N THR A 506 -10.51 6.86 7.43
CA THR A 506 -9.61 7.20 6.33
C THR A 506 -8.42 6.24 6.28
N ALA A 507 -7.81 5.89 7.41
CA ALA A 507 -6.74 4.90 7.47
C ALA A 507 -7.20 3.51 6.99
N CYS A 508 -8.39 3.07 7.41
CA CYS A 508 -8.98 1.84 6.87
C CYS A 508 -9.27 1.95 5.37
N GLY A 509 -9.78 3.09 4.90
CA GLY A 509 -10.02 3.35 3.48
C GLY A 509 -8.73 3.29 2.65
N ALA A 510 -7.63 3.83 3.17
CA ALA A 510 -6.32 3.73 2.54
C ALA A 510 -5.81 2.28 2.46
N LEU A 511 -6.04 1.47 3.51
CA LEU A 511 -5.75 0.03 3.48
C LEU A 511 -6.55 -0.69 2.40
N LEU A 512 -7.86 -0.43 2.32
CA LEU A 512 -8.73 -1.01 1.29
C LEU A 512 -8.31 -0.57 -0.12
N LEU A 513 -7.93 0.70 -0.29
CA LEU A 513 -7.45 1.23 -1.56
C LEU A 513 -6.13 0.59 -1.96
N ALA A 514 -5.20 0.38 -1.03
CA ALA A 514 -3.93 -0.31 -1.28
C ALA A 514 -4.18 -1.76 -1.73
N ALA A 515 -5.11 -2.48 -1.08
CA ALA A 515 -5.52 -3.81 -1.54
C ALA A 515 -6.18 -3.75 -2.93
N ALA A 516 -6.94 -2.68 -3.22
CA ALA A 516 -7.53 -2.43 -4.54
C ALA A 516 -6.52 -2.07 -5.63
N GLN A 517 -5.22 -1.95 -5.34
CA GLN A 517 -4.18 -1.83 -6.36
C GLN A 517 -3.55 -3.19 -6.73
N MET A 518 -3.88 -4.26 -6.01
CA MET A 518 -3.39 -5.59 -6.34
C MET A 518 -4.04 -6.13 -7.63
N PRO A 519 -3.37 -7.01 -8.41
CA PRO A 519 -3.99 -7.68 -9.55
C PRO A 519 -5.30 -8.40 -9.18
N GLN A 520 -6.29 -8.40 -10.08
CA GLN A 520 -7.57 -9.09 -9.84
C GLN A 520 -7.40 -10.61 -10.00
N PRO A 521 -7.68 -11.41 -8.97
CA PRO A 521 -7.50 -12.86 -9.04
C PRO A 521 -8.71 -13.61 -9.57
N PHE A 522 -9.92 -13.07 -9.43
CA PHE A 522 -11.14 -13.79 -9.74
C PHE A 522 -11.79 -13.23 -11.01
N GLU A 523 -12.16 -14.14 -11.93
CA GLU A 523 -12.86 -13.81 -13.17
C GLU A 523 -14.23 -13.17 -12.94
N ASP A 524 -14.87 -13.43 -11.79
CA ASP A 524 -16.11 -12.80 -11.37
C ASP A 524 -16.05 -11.27 -11.46
N GLY A 525 -14.89 -10.68 -11.12
CA GLY A 525 -14.70 -9.24 -11.19
C GLY A 525 -14.75 -8.69 -12.61
N PHE A 526 -14.21 -9.45 -13.56
CA PHE A 526 -14.25 -9.13 -14.98
C PHE A 526 -15.64 -9.41 -15.57
N ALA A 527 -16.35 -10.44 -15.11
CA ALA A 527 -17.72 -10.72 -15.54
C ALA A 527 -18.67 -9.57 -15.17
N HIS A 528 -18.60 -9.11 -13.92
CA HIS A 528 -19.37 -7.95 -13.45
C HIS A 528 -19.02 -6.66 -14.20
N TRP A 529 -17.74 -6.48 -14.55
CA TRP A 529 -17.32 -5.39 -15.42
C TRP A 529 -17.96 -5.50 -16.81
N LEU A 530 -17.90 -6.67 -17.46
CA LEU A 530 -18.36 -6.87 -18.83
C LEU A 530 -19.86 -6.57 -18.97
N VAL A 531 -20.68 -7.05 -18.04
CA VAL A 531 -22.13 -6.79 -18.02
C VAL A 531 -22.41 -5.29 -17.81
N ALA A 532 -21.71 -4.65 -16.88
CA ALA A 532 -21.86 -3.22 -16.62
C ALA A 532 -21.36 -2.36 -17.82
N ALA A 533 -20.28 -2.77 -18.47
CA ALA A 533 -19.70 -2.11 -19.63
C ALA A 533 -20.61 -2.25 -20.85
N ASN A 534 -21.22 -3.43 -21.06
CA ASN A 534 -22.22 -3.64 -22.09
C ASN A 534 -23.42 -2.70 -21.87
N LEU A 535 -23.99 -2.68 -20.66
CA LEU A 535 -25.10 -1.77 -20.34
C LEU A 535 -24.72 -0.29 -20.53
N ALA A 536 -23.49 0.10 -20.15
CA ALA A 536 -23.01 1.48 -20.33
C ALA A 536 -22.89 1.86 -21.82
N ALA A 537 -22.46 0.92 -22.67
CA ALA A 537 -22.21 1.12 -24.09
C ALA A 537 -23.50 1.02 -24.94
N THR A 538 -24.34 0.03 -24.69
CA THR A 538 -25.52 -0.30 -25.53
C THR A 538 -26.82 0.25 -24.97
N GLY A 539 -26.90 0.53 -23.66
CA GLY A 539 -28.15 0.84 -22.97
C GLY A 539 -29.03 -0.38 -22.69
N HIS A 540 -28.60 -1.58 -23.11
CA HIS A 540 -29.31 -2.84 -22.90
C HIS A 540 -28.55 -3.69 -21.87
N LEU A 541 -29.28 -4.30 -20.93
CA LEU A 541 -28.66 -5.23 -19.98
C LEU A 541 -28.53 -6.59 -20.64
N HIS A 542 -27.32 -6.91 -21.08
CA HIS A 542 -27.02 -8.19 -21.71
C HIS A 542 -25.72 -8.75 -21.14
N ASP A 543 -25.70 -10.05 -20.86
CA ASP A 543 -24.48 -10.80 -20.59
C ASP A 543 -23.95 -11.38 -21.91
N PRO A 544 -22.89 -10.78 -22.51
CA PRO A 544 -22.42 -11.18 -23.83
C PRO A 544 -21.89 -12.63 -23.87
N LEU A 545 -21.48 -13.20 -22.74
CA LEU A 545 -20.88 -14.53 -22.69
C LEU A 545 -21.94 -15.63 -22.61
N PHE A 546 -22.99 -15.41 -21.84
CA PHE A 546 -23.98 -16.46 -21.58
C PHE A 546 -25.34 -16.22 -22.27
N GLY A 547 -25.47 -15.13 -23.02
CA GLY A 547 -26.70 -14.83 -23.78
C GLY A 547 -27.91 -14.62 -22.88
N MET A 548 -27.70 -14.17 -21.63
CA MET A 548 -28.81 -13.93 -20.70
C MET A 548 -29.48 -12.62 -21.08
N GLU A 549 -30.62 -12.71 -21.77
CA GLU A 549 -31.56 -11.61 -21.99
C GLU A 549 -32.46 -11.46 -20.74
N ASP A 550 -32.61 -10.23 -20.24
CA ASP A 550 -33.71 -9.75 -19.40
C ASP A 550 -34.17 -10.59 -18.17
N THR A 551 -33.32 -11.44 -17.60
CA THR A 551 -33.76 -12.34 -16.51
C THR A 551 -33.55 -11.80 -15.11
N TRP A 552 -32.73 -10.77 -14.90
CA TRP A 552 -32.64 -10.04 -13.63
C TRP A 552 -31.76 -8.79 -13.79
N LEU A 553 -32.12 -7.70 -13.10
CA LEU A 553 -31.38 -6.43 -13.09
C LEU A 553 -30.66 -6.27 -11.73
N PRO A 554 -29.41 -6.72 -11.56
CA PRO A 554 -28.69 -6.47 -10.32
C PRO A 554 -28.44 -4.97 -10.25
N GLY A 555 -29.01 -4.30 -9.24
CA GLY A 555 -28.77 -2.87 -9.00
C GLY A 555 -27.29 -2.49 -8.94
N TYR A 556 -26.40 -3.46 -8.69
CA TYR A 556 -24.96 -3.32 -8.84
C TYR A 556 -24.52 -2.98 -10.29
N HIS A 557 -25.02 -3.67 -11.31
CA HIS A 557 -24.63 -3.41 -12.71
C HIS A 557 -25.14 -2.06 -13.20
N LEU A 558 -26.28 -1.57 -12.71
CA LEU A 558 -26.73 -0.19 -12.98
C LEU A 558 -25.76 0.84 -12.42
N VAL A 559 -25.35 0.67 -11.16
CA VAL A 559 -24.37 1.56 -10.51
C VAL A 559 -23.02 1.47 -11.23
N GLY A 560 -22.59 0.25 -11.58
CA GLY A 560 -21.36 0.01 -12.32
C GLY A 560 -21.38 0.66 -13.71
N ALA A 561 -22.48 0.51 -14.46
CA ALA A 561 -22.65 1.14 -15.76
C ALA A 561 -22.62 2.68 -15.66
N GLY A 562 -23.22 3.25 -14.62
CA GLY A 562 -23.13 4.68 -14.33
C GLY A 562 -21.69 5.16 -14.09
N VAL A 563 -20.91 4.38 -13.32
CA VAL A 563 -19.47 4.66 -13.11
C VAL A 563 -18.69 4.55 -14.42
N LEU A 564 -18.86 3.48 -15.18
CA LEU A 564 -18.17 3.27 -16.45
C LEU A 564 -18.56 4.30 -17.52
N ARG A 565 -19.80 4.80 -17.50
CA ARG A 565 -20.23 5.89 -18.40
C ARG A 565 -19.55 7.22 -18.09
N LEU A 566 -19.12 7.44 -16.85
CA LEU A 566 -18.37 8.63 -16.44
C LEU A 566 -16.86 8.49 -16.67
N PHE A 567 -16.29 7.30 -16.44
CA PHE A 567 -14.83 7.07 -16.42
C PHE A 567 -14.28 6.25 -17.59
N GLY A 568 -15.14 5.78 -18.48
CA GLY A 568 -14.82 4.97 -19.66
C GLY A 568 -15.15 3.47 -19.47
N PRO A 569 -15.62 2.77 -20.53
CA PRO A 569 -16.05 1.38 -20.44
C PRO A 569 -14.92 0.40 -20.10
N GLY A 570 -13.66 0.71 -20.42
CA GLY A 570 -12.50 -0.12 -20.05
C GLY A 570 -11.94 0.12 -18.64
N ASN A 571 -12.52 1.04 -17.85
CA ASN A 571 -11.95 1.46 -16.58
C ASN A 571 -12.44 0.60 -15.40
N ILE A 572 -11.90 -0.61 -15.29
CA ILE A 572 -12.23 -1.54 -14.20
C ILE A 572 -11.80 -1.00 -12.82
N ASP A 573 -10.75 -0.17 -12.76
CA ASP A 573 -10.27 0.42 -11.51
C ASP A 573 -11.27 1.40 -10.89
N ALA A 574 -12.03 2.13 -11.71
CA ALA A 574 -13.11 2.99 -11.22
C ALA A 574 -14.18 2.19 -10.45
N LEU A 575 -14.47 0.95 -10.89
CA LEU A 575 -15.39 0.05 -10.18
C LEU A 575 -14.81 -0.44 -8.85
N ARG A 576 -13.50 -0.70 -8.79
CA ARG A 576 -12.80 -1.08 -7.55
C ARG A 576 -12.82 0.05 -6.53
N VAL A 577 -12.58 1.29 -6.98
CA VAL A 577 -12.69 2.49 -6.12
C VAL A 577 -14.11 2.64 -5.58
N ALA A 578 -15.14 2.41 -6.41
CA ALA A 578 -16.53 2.40 -5.94
C ALA A 578 -16.78 1.31 -4.88
N GLY A 579 -16.20 0.11 -5.05
CA GLY A 579 -16.20 -0.96 -4.04
C GLY A 579 -15.56 -0.53 -2.72
N VAL A 580 -14.40 0.12 -2.78
CA VAL A 580 -13.69 0.66 -1.59
C VAL A 580 -14.54 1.69 -0.86
N LEU A 581 -15.19 2.60 -1.59
CA LEU A 581 -16.09 3.60 -1.01
C LEU A 581 -17.27 2.93 -0.27
N LEU A 582 -17.87 1.90 -0.86
CA LEU A 582 -18.93 1.10 -0.21
C LEU A 582 -18.41 0.35 1.02
N GLY A 583 -17.17 -0.14 0.98
CA GLY A 583 -16.47 -0.71 2.13
C GLY A 583 -16.33 0.29 3.27
N VAL A 584 -15.84 1.51 2.99
CA VAL A 584 -15.71 2.59 3.98
C VAL A 584 -17.07 3.01 4.55
N ILE A 585 -18.10 3.10 3.71
CA ILE A 585 -19.49 3.34 4.15
C ILE A 585 -19.94 2.24 5.12
N THR A 586 -19.67 0.98 4.81
CA THR A 586 -19.98 -0.16 5.67
C THR A 586 -19.27 -0.05 7.02
N LEU A 587 -17.97 0.28 7.04
CA LEU A 587 -17.22 0.51 8.29
C LEU A 587 -17.82 1.66 9.11
N GLY A 588 -18.23 2.75 8.46
CA GLY A 588 -18.92 3.87 9.11
C GLY A 588 -20.27 3.48 9.72
N ILE A 589 -21.05 2.63 9.03
CA ILE A 589 -22.31 2.09 9.55
C ILE A 589 -22.05 1.17 10.75
N VAL A 590 -21.06 0.29 10.67
CA VAL A 590 -20.65 -0.59 11.78
C VAL A 590 -20.25 0.23 13.01
N TYR A 591 -19.46 1.28 12.83
CA TYR A 591 -19.10 2.20 13.92
C TYR A 591 -20.33 2.82 14.57
N ARG A 592 -21.33 3.22 13.76
CA ARG A 592 -22.59 3.83 14.24
C ARG A 592 -23.58 2.84 14.85
N LEU A 593 -23.51 1.56 14.50
CA LEU A 593 -24.29 0.47 15.09
C LEU A 593 -23.75 0.07 16.48
N ALA A 594 -22.46 0.29 16.74
CA ALA A 594 -21.84 -0.08 18.00
C ALA A 594 -22.41 0.69 19.20
N PRO A 595 -22.67 0.03 20.35
CA PRO A 595 -23.15 0.68 21.57
C PRO A 595 -22.23 1.76 22.13
N THR A 596 -20.91 1.59 21.97
CA THR A 596 -19.90 2.51 22.49
C THR A 596 -18.83 2.80 21.44
N ALA A 597 -18.19 3.96 21.52
CA ALA A 597 -17.08 4.33 20.63
C ALA A 597 -15.90 3.35 20.70
N ARG A 598 -15.69 2.68 21.84
CA ARG A 598 -14.64 1.68 22.03
C ARG A 598 -14.96 0.40 21.25
N GLN A 599 -16.19 -0.10 21.37
CA GLN A 599 -16.66 -1.25 20.59
C GLN A 599 -16.69 -0.93 19.10
N GLY A 600 -17.10 0.28 18.72
CA GLY A 600 -17.09 0.73 17.32
C GLY A 600 -15.68 0.70 16.70
N ARG A 601 -14.67 1.23 17.40
CA ARG A 601 -13.27 1.16 16.93
C ARG A 601 -12.79 -0.28 16.79
N LEU A 602 -13.10 -1.13 17.76
CA LEU A 602 -12.67 -2.53 17.76
C LEU A 602 -13.34 -3.34 16.64
N ALA A 603 -14.65 -3.18 16.44
CA ALA A 603 -15.39 -3.84 15.37
C ALA A 603 -14.87 -3.43 13.99
N VAL A 604 -14.65 -2.12 13.76
CA VAL A 604 -14.08 -1.62 12.51
C VAL A 604 -12.66 -2.14 12.29
N ALA A 605 -11.81 -2.20 13.32
CA ALA A 605 -10.46 -2.75 13.19
C ALA A 605 -10.47 -4.24 12.78
N LEU A 606 -11.26 -5.06 13.49
CA LEU A 606 -11.38 -6.49 13.20
C LEU A 606 -11.97 -6.76 11.82
N LEU A 607 -12.90 -5.91 11.37
CA LEU A 607 -13.54 -6.02 10.07
C LEU A 607 -12.60 -5.56 8.94
N ALA A 608 -11.97 -4.40 9.06
CA ALA A 608 -11.06 -3.87 8.03
C ALA A 608 -9.81 -4.75 7.84
N LEU A 609 -9.35 -5.43 8.90
CA LEU A 609 -8.24 -6.38 8.89
C LEU A 609 -8.70 -7.83 8.70
N ASN A 610 -9.94 -8.07 8.26
CA ASN A 610 -10.38 -9.41 7.92
C ASN A 610 -10.08 -9.70 6.43
N PRO A 611 -9.39 -10.81 6.08
CA PRO A 611 -9.11 -11.19 4.70
C PRO A 611 -10.35 -11.13 3.78
N VAL A 612 -11.46 -11.75 4.20
CA VAL A 612 -12.69 -11.77 3.39
C VAL A 612 -13.24 -10.36 3.16
N PHE A 613 -13.22 -9.50 4.19
CA PHE A 613 -13.67 -8.12 4.01
C PHE A 613 -12.74 -7.31 3.11
N LEU A 614 -11.43 -7.42 3.34
CA LEU A 614 -10.39 -6.68 2.64
C LEU A 614 -10.43 -6.96 1.12
N PHE A 615 -10.49 -8.23 0.74
CA PHE A 615 -10.45 -8.63 -0.67
C PHE A 615 -11.77 -8.41 -1.40
N THR A 616 -12.90 -8.69 -0.77
CA THR A 616 -14.21 -8.46 -1.40
C THR A 616 -14.53 -6.96 -1.52
N ALA A 617 -14.14 -6.13 -0.55
CA ALA A 617 -14.32 -4.68 -0.64
C ALA A 617 -13.44 -4.00 -1.70
N SER A 618 -12.36 -4.67 -2.13
CA SER A 618 -11.38 -4.14 -3.09
C SER A 618 -11.49 -4.77 -4.50
N ALA A 619 -12.43 -5.69 -4.68
CA ALA A 619 -12.75 -6.37 -5.94
C ALA A 619 -14.02 -5.80 -6.60
N THR A 620 -14.20 -6.11 -7.88
CA THR A 620 -15.36 -5.66 -8.68
C THR A 620 -16.53 -6.63 -8.54
N VAL A 621 -17.16 -6.67 -7.37
CA VAL A 621 -18.24 -7.62 -7.09
C VAL A 621 -19.45 -6.94 -6.43
N ALA A 622 -20.60 -7.62 -6.41
CA ALA A 622 -21.86 -7.04 -5.92
C ALA A 622 -21.96 -6.97 -4.39
N GLU A 623 -21.16 -7.76 -3.66
CA GLU A 623 -21.22 -7.94 -2.22
C GLU A 623 -21.04 -6.64 -1.39
N PRO A 624 -20.12 -5.71 -1.72
CA PRO A 624 -19.99 -4.42 -1.04
C PRO A 624 -21.28 -3.60 -1.03
N LEU A 625 -21.97 -3.48 -2.17
CA LEU A 625 -23.20 -2.70 -2.27
C LEU A 625 -24.34 -3.34 -1.48
N MET A 626 -24.53 -4.65 -1.63
CA MET A 626 -25.52 -5.41 -0.87
C MET A 626 -25.30 -5.25 0.65
N THR A 627 -24.06 -5.39 1.10
CA THR A 627 -23.72 -5.35 2.54
C THR A 627 -23.89 -3.97 3.14
N ALA A 628 -23.51 -2.93 2.40
CA ALA A 628 -23.77 -1.54 2.80
C ALA A 628 -25.28 -1.28 2.95
N LEU A 629 -26.09 -1.73 1.99
CA LEU A 629 -27.55 -1.58 2.01
C LEU A 629 -28.21 -2.36 3.15
N LEU A 630 -27.84 -3.64 3.37
CA LEU A 630 -28.36 -4.45 4.47
C LEU A 630 -27.98 -3.88 5.84
N SER A 631 -26.72 -3.46 6.00
CA SER A 631 -26.24 -2.84 7.25
C SER A 631 -26.93 -1.50 7.50
N ALA A 632 -27.13 -0.68 6.46
CA ALA A 632 -27.87 0.59 6.56
C ALA A 632 -29.35 0.37 6.88
N ALA A 633 -29.97 -0.65 6.28
CA ALA A 633 -31.35 -1.04 6.57
C ALA A 633 -31.51 -1.45 8.04
N ALA A 634 -30.60 -2.26 8.57
CA ALA A 634 -30.58 -2.65 9.97
C ALA A 634 -30.40 -1.42 10.90
N LEU A 635 -29.47 -0.51 10.58
CA LEU A 635 -29.27 0.73 11.34
C LEU A 635 -30.53 1.62 11.34
N ALA A 636 -31.20 1.77 10.20
CA ALA A 636 -32.44 2.52 10.08
C ALA A 636 -33.57 1.87 10.90
N ALA A 637 -33.70 0.54 10.85
CA ALA A 637 -34.68 -0.21 11.64
C ALA A 637 -34.45 -0.07 13.15
N ILE A 638 -33.19 -0.19 13.61
CA ILE A 638 -32.82 0.01 15.02
C ILE A 638 -33.13 1.43 15.49
N ARG A 639 -33.01 2.43 14.60
CA ARG A 639 -33.40 3.83 14.87
C ARG A 639 -34.88 4.14 14.64
N ALA A 640 -35.72 3.12 14.49
CA ALA A 640 -37.16 3.25 14.24
C ALA A 640 -37.54 4.05 12.97
N ARG A 641 -36.65 4.14 11.97
CA ARG A 641 -36.91 4.76 10.66
C ARG A 641 -37.39 3.71 9.65
N THR A 642 -38.59 3.19 9.87
CA THR A 642 -39.12 2.00 9.16
C THR A 642 -39.23 2.17 7.65
N ARG A 643 -39.68 3.33 7.15
CA ARG A 643 -39.78 3.61 5.69
C ARG A 643 -38.41 3.55 5.01
N LEU A 644 -37.41 4.18 5.60
CA LEU A 644 -36.04 4.16 5.09
C LEU A 644 -35.44 2.75 5.16
N ALA A 645 -35.68 2.03 6.25
CA ALA A 645 -35.24 0.65 6.40
C ALA A 645 -35.83 -0.25 5.29
N ALA A 646 -37.13 -0.13 5.02
CA ALA A 646 -37.81 -0.90 3.97
C ALA A 646 -37.25 -0.58 2.57
N ALA A 647 -37.03 0.70 2.25
CA ALA A 647 -36.46 1.11 0.98
C ALA A 647 -35.04 0.57 0.78
N LEU A 648 -34.19 0.62 1.81
CA LEU A 648 -32.82 0.09 1.75
C LEU A 648 -32.79 -1.43 1.63
N ALA A 649 -33.68 -2.15 2.32
CA ALA A 649 -33.81 -3.60 2.20
C ALA A 649 -34.31 -4.02 0.81
N LEU A 650 -35.25 -3.26 0.24
CA LEU A 650 -35.72 -3.45 -1.14
C LEU A 650 -34.57 -3.27 -2.13
N LEU A 651 -33.81 -2.17 -2.01
CA LEU A 651 -32.62 -1.93 -2.85
C LEU A 651 -31.57 -3.04 -2.70
N ALA A 652 -31.40 -3.60 -1.50
CA ALA A 652 -30.51 -4.74 -1.30
C ALA A 652 -30.98 -5.99 -2.08
N CYS A 653 -32.28 -6.30 -2.05
CA CYS A 653 -32.88 -7.39 -2.84
C CYS A 653 -32.76 -7.18 -4.35
N LEU A 654 -32.85 -5.92 -4.82
CA LEU A 654 -32.61 -5.57 -6.22
C LEU A 654 -31.12 -5.69 -6.59
N THR A 655 -30.21 -5.52 -5.64
CA THR A 655 -28.76 -5.58 -5.88
C THR A 655 -28.25 -7.00 -6.04
N ALA A 656 -28.66 -7.94 -5.18
CA ALA A 656 -28.13 -9.29 -5.17
C ALA A 656 -29.19 -10.36 -4.84
N THR A 657 -29.15 -11.50 -5.56
CA THR A 657 -30.08 -12.64 -5.46
C THR A 657 -29.98 -13.36 -4.14
N LYS A 658 -29.05 -12.99 -3.27
CA LYS A 658 -28.85 -13.60 -1.95
C LYS A 658 -29.34 -12.70 -0.83
N ALA A 659 -29.55 -11.41 -1.09
CA ALA A 659 -30.03 -10.46 -0.09
C ALA A 659 -31.39 -10.86 0.49
N TRP A 660 -32.22 -11.57 -0.28
CA TRP A 660 -33.51 -12.04 0.20
C TRP A 660 -33.41 -13.10 1.31
N LEU A 661 -32.34 -13.90 1.37
CA LEU A 661 -32.15 -14.85 2.47
C LEU A 661 -32.05 -14.10 3.80
N TRP A 662 -31.37 -12.95 3.79
CA TRP A 662 -31.25 -12.07 4.96
C TRP A 662 -32.57 -11.40 5.30
N VAL A 663 -33.24 -10.83 4.30
CA VAL A 663 -34.52 -10.12 4.50
C VAL A 663 -35.61 -11.10 4.93
N GLY A 664 -35.72 -12.25 4.28
CA GLY A 664 -36.65 -13.34 4.62
C GLY A 664 -36.42 -13.87 6.03
N ALA A 665 -35.17 -14.09 6.45
CA ALA A 665 -34.84 -14.49 7.81
C ALA A 665 -35.23 -13.42 8.86
N ALA A 666 -34.95 -12.14 8.57
CA ALA A 666 -35.34 -11.03 9.43
C ALA A 666 -36.87 -10.96 9.61
N ILE A 667 -37.61 -11.24 8.55
CA ILE A 667 -39.07 -11.24 8.56
C ILE A 667 -39.62 -12.45 9.31
N ALA A 668 -39.17 -13.67 9.00
CA ALA A 668 -39.62 -14.90 9.65
C ALA A 668 -39.42 -14.82 11.18
N PHE A 669 -38.27 -14.30 11.62
CA PHE A 669 -37.99 -14.08 13.03
C PHE A 669 -38.88 -12.99 13.64
N ALA A 670 -39.10 -11.88 12.93
CA ALA A 670 -40.01 -10.82 13.37
C ALA A 670 -41.45 -11.34 13.54
N LEU A 671 -41.89 -12.27 12.69
CA LEU A 671 -43.22 -12.88 12.70
C LEU A 671 -43.36 -13.91 13.82
N ALA A 672 -42.36 -14.79 13.99
CA ALA A 672 -42.30 -15.75 15.10
C ALA A 672 -42.29 -15.07 16.48
N ALA A 673 -41.52 -13.97 16.63
CA ALA A 673 -41.51 -13.18 17.87
C ALA A 673 -42.87 -12.54 18.18
N GLN A 674 -43.62 -12.15 17.13
CA GLN A 674 -44.95 -11.57 17.27
C GLN A 674 -46.00 -12.63 17.65
N LEU A 675 -45.94 -13.82 17.06
CA LEU A 675 -46.77 -14.98 17.44
C LEU A 675 -46.50 -15.43 18.88
N ALA A 676 -45.23 -15.48 19.30
CA ALA A 676 -44.85 -15.80 20.69
C ALA A 676 -45.32 -14.72 21.70
N ALA A 677 -45.36 -13.45 21.29
CA ALA A 677 -45.90 -12.37 22.11
C ALA A 677 -47.43 -12.45 22.20
N MET A 678 -48.11 -12.83 21.12
CA MET A 678 -49.55 -13.10 21.12
C MET A 678 -49.91 -14.29 22.01
N GLY A 679 -49.17 -15.40 21.93
CA GLY A 679 -49.37 -16.56 22.79
C GLY A 679 -49.16 -16.25 24.28
N ARG A 680 -48.18 -15.39 24.61
CA ARG A 680 -48.00 -14.89 25.99
C ARG A 680 -49.13 -13.98 26.45
N LYS A 681 -49.62 -13.08 25.60
CA LYS A 681 -50.77 -12.20 25.93
C LYS A 681 -52.08 -12.98 26.07
N ALA A 682 -52.28 -14.00 25.24
CA ALA A 682 -53.42 -14.91 25.33
C ALA A 682 -53.39 -15.72 26.64
N ARG A 683 -52.20 -16.20 27.08
CA ARG A 683 -52.02 -16.84 28.40
C ARG A 683 -52.24 -15.89 29.59
N LEU A 684 -52.17 -14.58 29.38
CA LEU A 684 -52.39 -13.54 30.39
C LEU A 684 -53.81 -12.94 30.33
N GLY A 685 -54.74 -13.54 29.58
CA GLY A 685 -56.13 -13.07 29.47
C GLY A 685 -56.31 -11.76 28.70
N VAL A 686 -55.28 -11.27 28.01
CA VAL A 686 -55.32 -10.02 27.24
C VAL A 686 -55.67 -10.32 25.79
N ALA A 687 -56.75 -9.71 25.29
CA ALA A 687 -57.19 -9.86 23.90
C ALA A 687 -56.03 -9.56 22.91
N PRO A 688 -55.64 -10.52 22.06
CA PRO A 688 -54.53 -10.34 21.14
C PRO A 688 -54.93 -9.37 20.02
N ARG A 689 -54.51 -8.11 20.11
CA ARG A 689 -54.62 -7.16 18.99
C ARG A 689 -53.45 -7.32 18.03
N TRP A 690 -53.76 -7.64 16.78
CA TRP A 690 -52.81 -7.57 15.67
C TRP A 690 -52.39 -6.11 15.44
N SER A 691 -51.13 -5.79 15.71
CA SER A 691 -50.55 -4.48 15.46
C SER A 691 -49.40 -4.62 14.46
N LEU A 692 -49.65 -4.30 13.19
CA LEU A 692 -48.64 -4.30 12.10
C LEU A 692 -47.63 -3.15 12.19
N ARG A 693 -47.71 -2.28 13.20
CA ARG A 693 -47.13 -0.92 13.15
C ARG A 693 -45.59 -0.82 13.11
N THR A 694 -44.83 -1.86 13.44
CA THR A 694 -43.35 -1.78 13.41
C THR A 694 -42.63 -2.90 12.66
N SER A 695 -43.25 -4.07 12.48
CA SER A 695 -42.62 -5.24 11.86
C SER A 695 -43.05 -5.47 10.41
N GLY A 696 -44.33 -5.22 10.09
CA GLY A 696 -44.87 -5.50 8.76
C GLY A 696 -44.54 -4.42 7.70
N VAL A 697 -44.24 -3.19 8.13
CA VAL A 697 -43.87 -2.08 7.23
C VAL A 697 -42.51 -2.29 6.55
N PHE A 698 -41.58 -3.03 7.18
CA PHE A 698 -40.28 -3.40 6.60
C PHE A 698 -40.39 -4.58 5.61
N ALA A 699 -41.38 -5.44 5.80
CA ALA A 699 -41.45 -6.77 5.20
C ALA A 699 -42.34 -6.81 3.94
N VAL A 700 -43.50 -6.15 3.97
CA VAL A 700 -44.55 -6.31 2.96
C VAL A 700 -44.12 -5.83 1.56
N PRO A 701 -43.50 -4.64 1.38
CA PRO A 701 -43.02 -4.21 0.06
C PRO A 701 -41.88 -5.09 -0.47
N ALA A 702 -40.98 -5.53 0.40
CA ALA A 702 -39.89 -6.43 0.03
C ALA A 702 -40.41 -7.81 -0.38
N ILE A 703 -41.44 -8.34 0.29
CA ILE A 703 -42.14 -9.58 -0.10
C ILE A 703 -42.89 -9.40 -1.41
N ALA A 704 -43.61 -8.30 -1.60
CA ALA A 704 -44.37 -8.06 -2.83
C ALA A 704 -43.43 -7.98 -4.05
N VAL A 705 -42.30 -7.27 -3.92
CA VAL A 705 -41.29 -7.21 -4.98
C VAL A 705 -40.58 -8.55 -5.14
N LEU A 706 -40.29 -9.27 -4.06
CA LEU A 706 -39.68 -10.59 -4.14
C LEU A 706 -40.60 -11.62 -4.80
N LEU A 707 -41.88 -11.66 -4.45
CA LEU A 707 -42.88 -12.50 -5.10
C LEU A 707 -43.08 -12.09 -6.55
N PHE A 708 -43.10 -10.79 -6.86
CA PHE A 708 -43.16 -10.30 -8.24
C PHE A 708 -41.93 -10.72 -9.07
N LEU A 709 -40.72 -10.57 -8.52
CA LEU A 709 -39.47 -10.97 -9.18
C LEU A 709 -39.35 -12.50 -9.28
N GLN A 710 -39.80 -13.26 -8.28
CA GLN A 710 -39.71 -14.73 -8.27
C GLN A 710 -40.80 -15.41 -9.10
N LEU A 711 -42.01 -14.86 -9.14
CA LEU A 711 -43.14 -15.41 -9.91
C LEU A 711 -43.23 -14.84 -11.34
N GLY A 712 -42.67 -13.65 -11.59
CA GLY A 712 -42.74 -12.96 -12.88
C GLY A 712 -41.59 -13.24 -13.85
N PHE A 713 -40.41 -13.71 -13.38
CA PHE A 713 -39.19 -13.79 -14.22
C PHE A 713 -38.48 -15.16 -14.26
N VAL A 714 -38.99 -16.22 -13.62
CA VAL A 714 -38.37 -17.56 -13.59
C VAL A 714 -36.83 -17.61 -13.31
N PRO A 715 -36.18 -16.75 -12.47
CA PRO A 715 -34.70 -16.73 -12.41
C PRO A 715 -34.15 -17.61 -11.28
N VAL A 716 -34.94 -17.94 -10.25
CA VAL A 716 -34.49 -18.76 -9.12
C VAL A 716 -34.22 -20.20 -9.57
N SER A 717 -35.06 -20.73 -10.45
CA SER A 717 -34.82 -22.03 -11.11
C SER A 717 -33.56 -21.96 -11.99
N HIS A 718 -33.35 -20.88 -12.75
CA HIS A 718 -32.21 -20.79 -13.66
C HIS A 718 -30.86 -20.58 -12.94
N SER A 719 -30.82 -19.73 -11.89
CA SER A 719 -29.60 -19.49 -11.11
C SER A 719 -29.24 -20.66 -10.18
N LEU A 720 -30.24 -21.33 -9.59
CA LEU A 720 -29.99 -22.55 -8.80
C LEU A 720 -29.65 -23.74 -9.71
N ALA A 721 -30.33 -23.90 -10.86
CA ALA A 721 -30.02 -24.97 -11.81
C ALA A 721 -28.60 -24.80 -12.37
N ARG A 722 -28.22 -23.59 -12.77
CA ARG A 722 -26.87 -23.27 -13.23
C ARG A 722 -25.82 -23.44 -12.12
N GLY A 723 -26.08 -22.92 -10.92
CA GLY A 723 -25.21 -23.14 -9.77
C GLY A 723 -25.01 -24.62 -9.46
N SER A 724 -26.08 -25.42 -9.58
CA SER A 724 -26.04 -26.86 -9.42
C SER A 724 -25.22 -27.54 -10.53
N LEU A 725 -25.38 -27.12 -11.79
CA LEU A 725 -24.59 -27.61 -12.93
C LEU A 725 -23.10 -27.28 -12.77
N GLU A 726 -22.76 -26.05 -12.36
CA GLU A 726 -21.38 -25.62 -12.10
C GLU A 726 -20.75 -26.44 -10.96
N VAL A 727 -21.49 -26.65 -9.87
CA VAL A 727 -21.03 -27.50 -8.75
C VAL A 727 -20.85 -28.94 -9.18
N MET A 728 -21.82 -29.52 -9.90
CA MET A 728 -21.73 -30.89 -10.41
C MET A 728 -20.53 -31.05 -11.35
N SER A 729 -20.30 -30.08 -12.23
CA SER A 729 -19.17 -30.07 -13.16
C SER A 729 -17.82 -29.92 -12.45
N ALA A 730 -17.72 -29.01 -11.48
CA ALA A 730 -16.51 -28.84 -10.67
C ALA A 730 -16.23 -30.07 -9.79
N THR A 731 -17.28 -30.74 -9.29
CA THR A 731 -17.16 -32.03 -8.61
C THR A 731 -16.68 -33.12 -9.57
N ALA A 732 -17.19 -33.18 -10.80
CA ALA A 732 -16.77 -34.15 -11.80
C ALA A 732 -15.28 -33.99 -12.21
N ARG A 733 -14.77 -32.75 -12.21
CA ARG A 733 -13.35 -32.44 -12.44
C ARG A 733 -12.46 -32.62 -11.20
N GLY A 734 -13.03 -32.97 -10.04
CA GLY A 734 -12.29 -33.06 -8.78
C GLY A 734 -11.90 -31.71 -8.16
N SER A 735 -12.37 -30.59 -8.71
CA SER A 735 -12.13 -29.23 -8.19
C SER A 735 -12.98 -28.89 -6.98
N LEU A 736 -14.08 -29.62 -6.74
CA LEU A 736 -14.90 -29.54 -5.53
C LEU A 736 -15.12 -30.94 -4.94
N PRO A 737 -15.24 -31.07 -3.61
CA PRO A 737 -15.52 -32.34 -2.95
C PRO A 737 -16.84 -32.97 -3.41
N GLY A 738 -16.83 -34.29 -3.56
CA GLY A 738 -17.96 -35.06 -4.08
C GLY A 738 -19.16 -35.18 -3.13
N THR A 739 -18.96 -35.12 -1.82
CA THR A 739 -20.02 -35.34 -0.83
C THR A 739 -20.52 -34.03 -0.21
N ALA A 740 -21.79 -33.98 0.18
CA ALA A 740 -22.39 -32.81 0.85
C ALA A 740 -21.62 -32.38 2.10
N LEU A 741 -21.18 -33.35 2.91
CA LEU A 741 -20.50 -33.10 4.18
C LEU A 741 -19.07 -32.57 3.97
N SER A 742 -18.36 -33.04 2.94
CA SER A 742 -17.02 -32.55 2.62
C SER A 742 -17.04 -31.12 2.06
N ARG A 743 -18.03 -30.76 1.22
CA ARG A 743 -18.22 -29.37 0.77
C ARG A 743 -18.50 -28.40 1.91
N VAL A 744 -19.33 -28.81 2.87
CA VAL A 744 -19.61 -28.01 4.08
C VAL A 744 -18.36 -27.86 4.94
N PHE A 745 -17.59 -28.93 5.11
CA PHE A 745 -16.34 -28.88 5.87
C PHE A 745 -15.31 -27.95 5.23
N GLU A 746 -15.17 -28.00 3.90
CA GLU A 746 -14.29 -27.12 3.15
C GLU A 746 -14.68 -25.64 3.25
N LEU A 747 -15.97 -25.32 3.06
CA LEU A 747 -16.47 -23.96 3.29
C LEU A 747 -16.18 -23.50 4.73
N GLY A 748 -16.42 -24.39 5.70
CA GLY A 748 -16.17 -24.13 7.12
C GLY A 748 -14.70 -23.91 7.45
N SER A 749 -13.80 -24.67 6.83
CA SER A 749 -12.35 -24.57 7.05
C SER A 749 -11.77 -23.32 6.40
N MET A 750 -12.12 -23.03 5.14
CA MET A 750 -11.70 -21.81 4.45
C MET A 750 -12.18 -20.56 5.18
N PHE A 751 -13.45 -20.54 5.60
CA PHE A 751 -13.98 -19.44 6.41
C PHE A 751 -13.32 -19.36 7.79
N GLY A 752 -13.17 -20.50 8.46
CA GLY A 752 -12.54 -20.59 9.77
C GLY A 752 -11.13 -20.02 9.74
N LEU A 753 -10.35 -20.32 8.70
CA LEU A 753 -9.00 -19.79 8.52
C LEU A 753 -9.00 -18.30 8.14
N ALA A 754 -9.84 -17.88 7.20
CA ALA A 754 -9.88 -16.50 6.70
C ALA A 754 -10.58 -15.52 7.65
N ALA A 755 -11.35 -16.00 8.63
CA ALA A 755 -12.10 -15.17 9.57
C ALA A 755 -12.00 -15.61 11.04
N LEU A 756 -10.96 -16.38 11.39
CA LEU A 756 -10.82 -17.04 12.68
C LEU A 756 -11.15 -16.13 13.88
N PRO A 757 -10.59 -14.91 14.02
CA PRO A 757 -10.89 -14.08 15.19
C PRO A 757 -12.36 -13.63 15.21
N LEU A 758 -12.94 -13.31 14.06
CA LEU A 758 -14.35 -12.90 13.96
C LEU A 758 -15.30 -14.05 14.26
N VAL A 759 -15.02 -15.26 13.79
CA VAL A 759 -15.87 -16.44 14.01
C VAL A 759 -15.84 -16.86 15.47
N VAL A 760 -14.64 -17.07 16.02
CA VAL A 760 -14.46 -17.55 17.40
C VAL A 760 -15.13 -16.60 18.39
N PHE A 761 -14.82 -15.31 18.32
CA PHE A 761 -15.38 -14.32 19.25
C PHE A 761 -16.83 -13.93 18.89
N GLY A 762 -17.22 -14.05 17.63
CA GLY A 762 -18.57 -13.75 17.15
C GLY A 762 -19.60 -14.77 17.64
N VAL A 763 -19.27 -16.07 17.62
CA VAL A 763 -20.15 -17.14 18.16
C VAL A 763 -20.34 -16.96 19.66
N VAL A 764 -19.25 -16.72 20.41
CA VAL A 764 -19.33 -16.41 21.85
C VAL A 764 -20.16 -15.15 22.07
N GLY A 765 -19.95 -14.11 21.25
CA GLY A 765 -20.70 -12.86 21.32
C GLY A 765 -22.19 -13.05 21.06
N LEU A 766 -22.58 -13.92 20.13
CA LEU A 766 -23.98 -14.24 19.84
C LEU A 766 -24.64 -14.91 21.04
N VAL A 767 -23.98 -15.89 21.67
CA VAL A 767 -24.49 -16.55 22.88
C VAL A 767 -24.67 -15.54 24.02
N LEU A 768 -23.71 -14.63 24.20
CA LEU A 768 -23.81 -13.55 25.19
C LEU A 768 -24.92 -12.55 24.86
N ALA A 769 -25.11 -12.20 23.58
CA ALA A 769 -26.15 -11.30 23.13
C ALA A 769 -27.56 -11.88 23.35
N LEU A 770 -27.74 -13.19 23.14
CA LEU A 770 -28.99 -13.91 23.44
C LEU A 770 -29.32 -13.89 24.94
N ARG A 771 -28.30 -14.05 25.80
CA ARG A 771 -28.46 -14.01 27.27
C ARG A 771 -28.64 -12.59 27.81
N SER A 772 -28.01 -11.60 27.18
CA SER A 772 -27.94 -10.22 27.68
C SER A 772 -27.86 -9.22 26.51
N PRO A 773 -29.00 -8.87 25.89
CA PRO A 773 -29.04 -8.11 24.64
C PRO A 773 -28.37 -6.73 24.70
N ARG A 774 -28.34 -6.08 25.88
CA ARG A 774 -27.73 -4.75 26.06
C ARG A 774 -26.25 -4.68 25.67
N LEU A 775 -25.56 -5.83 25.68
CA LEU A 775 -24.14 -5.93 25.40
C LEU A 775 -23.80 -5.82 23.91
N ALA A 776 -24.76 -6.13 23.04
CA ALA A 776 -24.59 -6.20 21.59
C ALA A 776 -25.65 -5.32 20.88
N GLY A 777 -25.80 -4.08 21.32
CA GLY A 777 -26.72 -3.12 20.67
C GLY A 777 -28.18 -3.22 21.08
N GLY A 778 -28.51 -4.04 22.09
CA GLY A 778 -29.87 -4.20 22.60
C GLY A 778 -30.71 -5.22 21.81
N THR A 779 -31.97 -5.36 22.22
CA THR A 779 -32.92 -6.29 21.59
C THR A 779 -33.23 -5.93 20.13
N ALA A 780 -33.15 -4.65 19.77
CA ALA A 780 -33.32 -4.20 18.40
C ALA A 780 -32.19 -4.67 17.48
N ALA A 781 -30.93 -4.55 17.89
CA ALA A 781 -29.78 -5.02 17.10
C ALA A 781 -29.78 -6.56 16.97
N LEU A 782 -30.12 -7.27 18.05
CA LEU A 782 -30.29 -8.72 18.02
C LEU A 782 -31.34 -9.15 16.97
N ARG A 783 -32.48 -8.44 16.92
CA ARG A 783 -33.61 -8.75 16.03
C ARG A 783 -33.35 -8.40 14.57
N PHE A 784 -32.76 -7.24 14.28
CA PHE A 784 -32.68 -6.70 12.92
C PHE A 784 -31.32 -6.88 12.25
N LEU A 785 -30.28 -7.29 12.99
CA LEU A 785 -28.94 -7.48 12.47
C LEU A 785 -28.40 -8.88 12.77
N HIS A 786 -28.28 -9.25 14.04
CA HIS A 786 -27.52 -10.45 14.41
C HIS A 786 -28.21 -11.78 14.07
N LEU A 787 -29.50 -11.91 14.37
CA LEU A 787 -30.27 -13.11 14.05
C LEU A 787 -30.50 -13.29 12.54
N PRO A 788 -30.84 -12.25 11.78
CA PRO A 788 -30.86 -12.34 10.32
C PRO A 788 -29.52 -12.81 9.73
N ALA A 789 -28.41 -12.29 10.25
CA ALA A 789 -27.07 -12.72 9.83
C ALA A 789 -26.83 -14.21 10.08
N ALA A 790 -27.19 -14.71 11.26
CA ALA A 790 -27.03 -16.12 11.63
C ALA A 790 -27.89 -17.05 10.76
N ALA A 791 -29.13 -16.65 10.48
CA ALA A 791 -30.04 -17.42 9.64
C ALA A 791 -29.61 -17.41 8.16
N TYR A 792 -29.15 -16.27 7.64
CA TYR A 792 -28.53 -16.18 6.31
C TYR A 792 -27.33 -17.13 6.21
N LEU A 793 -26.46 -17.13 7.22
CA LEU A 793 -25.30 -18.01 7.27
C LEU A 793 -25.72 -19.50 7.23
N ALA A 794 -26.69 -19.90 8.04
CA ALA A 794 -27.22 -21.26 8.04
C ALA A 794 -27.79 -21.67 6.66
N ALA A 795 -28.50 -20.76 5.99
CA ALA A 795 -29.05 -21.02 4.65
C ALA A 795 -27.95 -21.21 3.60
N VAL A 796 -26.88 -20.40 3.63
CA VAL A 796 -25.74 -20.56 2.72
C VAL A 796 -25.08 -21.92 2.91
N PHE A 797 -24.85 -22.35 4.14
CA PHE A 797 -24.28 -23.67 4.45
C PHE A 797 -25.18 -24.81 3.93
N LEU A 798 -26.50 -24.69 4.08
CA LEU A 798 -27.45 -25.67 3.55
C LEU A 798 -27.41 -25.73 2.00
N LEU A 799 -27.37 -24.58 1.33
CA LEU A 799 -27.30 -24.49 -0.13
C LEU A 799 -26.00 -25.09 -0.69
N VAL A 800 -24.89 -24.96 0.03
CA VAL A 800 -23.61 -25.61 -0.32
C VAL A 800 -23.70 -27.13 -0.09
N ALA A 801 -24.34 -27.58 0.99
CA ALA A 801 -24.53 -29.00 1.26
C ALA A 801 -25.29 -29.70 0.13
N VAL A 802 -26.42 -29.13 -0.29
CA VAL A 802 -27.24 -29.69 -1.39
C VAL A 802 -26.64 -29.47 -2.78
N GLY A 803 -25.46 -28.86 -2.88
CA GLY A 803 -24.75 -28.66 -4.13
C GLY A 803 -25.32 -27.55 -5.02
N ALA A 804 -26.17 -26.68 -4.46
CA ALA A 804 -26.68 -25.53 -5.20
C ALA A 804 -25.64 -24.41 -5.33
N TYR A 805 -24.72 -24.29 -4.35
CA TYR A 805 -23.65 -23.28 -4.32
C TYR A 805 -22.26 -23.92 -4.19
N SER A 806 -21.27 -23.27 -4.81
CA SER A 806 -19.86 -23.68 -4.94
C SER A 806 -19.00 -23.60 -3.68
N GLY A 807 -19.55 -23.25 -2.51
CA GLY A 807 -18.75 -23.12 -1.28
C GLY A 807 -17.83 -21.90 -1.22
N SER A 808 -18.05 -20.87 -2.06
CA SER A 808 -17.22 -19.66 -2.05
C SER A 808 -17.35 -18.85 -0.75
N HIS A 809 -16.20 -18.46 -0.19
CA HIS A 809 -16.10 -17.62 1.02
C HIS A 809 -16.75 -16.23 0.86
N ARG A 810 -16.92 -15.72 -0.38
CA ARG A 810 -17.56 -14.43 -0.67
C ARG A 810 -18.99 -14.34 -0.15
N TYR A 811 -19.69 -15.47 -0.08
CA TYR A 811 -21.07 -15.53 0.41
C TYR A 811 -21.20 -15.09 1.86
N LEU A 812 -20.09 -15.02 2.60
CA LEU A 812 -20.02 -14.69 4.01
C LEU A 812 -19.83 -13.19 4.25
N TYR A 813 -19.49 -12.42 3.22
CA TYR A 813 -19.25 -10.99 3.33
C TYR A 813 -20.41 -10.21 4.00
N PRO A 814 -21.70 -10.48 3.71
CA PRO A 814 -22.81 -9.79 4.36
C PRO A 814 -22.90 -9.98 5.88
N VAL A 815 -22.39 -11.10 6.42
CA VAL A 815 -22.48 -11.40 7.85
C VAL A 815 -21.33 -10.81 8.66
N LEU A 816 -20.23 -10.41 8.01
CA LEU A 816 -19.02 -9.90 8.68
C LEU A 816 -19.29 -8.66 9.57
N PRO A 817 -20.13 -7.67 9.19
CA PRO A 817 -20.51 -6.56 10.07
C PRO A 817 -21.09 -7.03 11.41
N SER A 818 -21.96 -8.04 11.38
CA SER A 818 -22.59 -8.62 12.56
C SER A 818 -21.55 -9.35 13.43
N LEU A 819 -20.71 -10.19 12.81
CA LEU A 819 -19.66 -10.93 13.51
C LEU A 819 -18.64 -9.99 14.16
N ALA A 820 -18.25 -8.92 13.48
CA ALA A 820 -17.33 -7.91 14.02
C ALA A 820 -17.89 -7.20 15.25
N LEU A 821 -19.18 -6.84 15.23
CA LEU A 821 -19.85 -6.22 16.39
C LEU A 821 -19.96 -7.20 17.57
N LEU A 822 -20.31 -8.46 17.31
CA LEU A 822 -20.39 -9.51 18.34
C LEU A 822 -19.01 -9.84 18.93
N ALA A 823 -17.98 -9.96 18.08
CA ALA A 823 -16.61 -10.15 18.50
C ALA A 823 -16.12 -8.97 19.35
N ALA A 824 -16.41 -7.74 18.93
CA ALA A 824 -16.06 -6.55 19.68
C ALA A 824 -16.76 -6.52 21.05
N ALA A 825 -18.04 -6.90 21.13
CA ALA A 825 -18.77 -6.98 22.40
C ALA A 825 -18.15 -8.01 23.37
N THR A 826 -17.69 -9.17 22.86
CA THR A 826 -16.99 -10.19 23.64
C THR A 826 -15.64 -9.67 24.15
N LEU A 827 -14.85 -9.08 23.25
CA LEU A 827 -13.48 -8.64 23.52
C LEU A 827 -13.41 -7.38 24.38
N ASP A 828 -14.42 -6.51 24.34
CA ASP A 828 -14.49 -5.28 25.14
C ASP A 828 -14.55 -5.57 26.66
N ARG A 829 -15.02 -6.76 27.04
CA ARG A 829 -15.05 -7.24 28.44
C ARG A 829 -13.70 -7.71 28.96
N ASN A 830 -12.82 -8.15 28.06
CA ASN A 830 -11.58 -8.82 28.41
C ASN A 830 -10.36 -7.88 28.34
N PRO A 831 -9.26 -8.20 29.05
CA PRO A 831 -8.09 -7.32 29.17
C PRO A 831 -7.52 -6.90 27.82
N ALA A 832 -6.73 -5.82 27.82
CA ALA A 832 -6.11 -5.27 26.60
C ALA A 832 -5.31 -6.30 25.77
N ALA A 833 -4.74 -7.33 26.41
CA ALA A 833 -3.97 -8.38 25.73
C ALA A 833 -4.80 -9.19 24.73
N THR A 834 -5.99 -9.65 25.11
CA THR A 834 -6.85 -10.46 24.21
C THR A 834 -7.31 -9.64 23.01
N ARG A 835 -7.56 -8.34 23.21
CA ARG A 835 -7.89 -7.41 22.13
C ARG A 835 -6.73 -7.22 21.16
N LEU A 836 -5.51 -7.02 21.70
CA LEU A 836 -4.31 -6.87 20.89
C LEU A 836 -4.01 -8.13 20.09
N ILE A 837 -4.11 -9.31 20.72
CA ILE A 837 -3.90 -10.60 20.05
C ILE A 837 -4.92 -10.81 18.95
N ALA A 838 -6.21 -10.53 19.18
CA ALA A 838 -7.24 -10.72 18.17
C ALA A 838 -7.02 -9.81 16.94
N VAL A 839 -6.74 -8.52 17.16
CA VAL A 839 -6.45 -7.57 16.07
C VAL A 839 -5.16 -7.93 15.36
N GLY A 840 -4.11 -8.30 16.11
CA GLY A 840 -2.84 -8.75 15.54
C GLY A 840 -2.99 -10.02 14.71
N ALA A 841 -3.76 -11.00 15.18
CA ALA A 841 -4.06 -12.22 14.42
C ALA A 841 -4.84 -11.92 13.14
N SER A 842 -5.84 -11.04 13.18
CA SER A 842 -6.54 -10.56 11.97
C SER A 842 -5.58 -9.91 10.97
N ALA A 843 -4.68 -9.04 11.44
CA ALA A 843 -3.68 -8.39 10.58
C ALA A 843 -2.71 -9.41 9.96
N ILE A 844 -2.18 -10.35 10.75
CA ILE A 844 -1.28 -11.40 10.27
C ILE A 844 -1.98 -12.29 9.25
N LEU A 845 -3.22 -12.70 9.50
CA LEU A 845 -4.00 -13.48 8.56
C LEU A 845 -4.21 -12.70 7.25
N SER A 846 -4.59 -11.43 7.31
CA SER A 846 -4.72 -10.60 6.10
C SER A 846 -3.43 -10.56 5.30
N VAL A 847 -2.29 -10.34 5.95
CA VAL A 847 -0.98 -10.32 5.29
C VAL A 847 -0.62 -11.69 4.71
N ALA A 848 -0.88 -12.77 5.44
CA ALA A 848 -0.59 -14.14 5.00
C ALA A 848 -1.43 -14.57 3.79
N TYR A 849 -2.61 -13.99 3.59
CA TYR A 849 -3.45 -14.26 2.42
C TYR A 849 -3.05 -13.43 1.19
N LEU A 850 -2.27 -12.34 1.33
CA LEU A 850 -1.86 -11.52 0.18
C LEU A 850 -1.08 -12.33 -0.89
N PRO A 851 -0.10 -13.19 -0.54
CA PRO A 851 0.58 -14.02 -1.53
C PRO A 851 -0.33 -15.03 -2.22
N VAL A 852 -1.27 -15.64 -1.47
CA VAL A 852 -2.25 -16.59 -2.03
C VAL A 852 -3.15 -15.88 -3.04
N PHE A 853 -3.63 -14.69 -2.69
CA PHE A 853 -4.44 -13.85 -3.57
C PHE A 853 -3.67 -13.41 -4.80
N ALA A 854 -2.39 -13.04 -4.65
CA ALA A 854 -1.52 -12.71 -5.78
C ALA A 854 -1.28 -13.92 -6.70
N SER A 855 -1.14 -15.12 -6.13
CA SER A 855 -0.99 -16.37 -6.89
C SER A 855 -2.19 -16.62 -7.79
N PHE A 856 -3.42 -16.48 -7.28
CA PHE A 856 -4.62 -16.63 -8.11
C PHE A 856 -4.69 -15.62 -9.27
N ALA A 857 -4.12 -14.43 -9.11
CA ALA A 857 -4.02 -13.49 -10.21
C ALA A 857 -2.94 -13.87 -11.23
N LEU A 858 -1.88 -14.56 -10.81
CA LEU A 858 -0.89 -15.13 -11.73
C LEU A 858 -1.47 -16.29 -12.54
N ASP A 859 -2.39 -17.07 -11.97
CA ASP A 859 -3.08 -18.16 -12.68
C ASP A 859 -3.88 -17.67 -13.89
N ASN A 860 -4.28 -16.40 -13.92
CA ASN A 860 -4.96 -15.77 -15.05
C ASN A 860 -4.00 -15.36 -16.19
N GLN A 861 -2.67 -15.47 -16.04
CA GLN A 861 -1.71 -15.00 -17.05
C GLN A 861 -1.93 -15.62 -18.45
N GLY A 862 -2.33 -16.89 -18.51
CA GLY A 862 -2.66 -17.56 -19.77
C GLY A 862 -3.84 -16.92 -20.50
N LEU A 863 -4.91 -16.62 -19.75
CA LEU A 863 -6.10 -15.91 -20.25
C LEU A 863 -5.76 -14.47 -20.67
N ILE A 864 -4.91 -13.78 -19.90
CA ILE A 864 -4.44 -12.42 -20.22
C ILE A 864 -3.64 -12.43 -21.53
N ALA A 865 -2.74 -13.41 -21.70
CA ALA A 865 -1.95 -13.56 -22.91
C ALA A 865 -2.83 -13.87 -24.13
N ALA A 866 -3.78 -14.79 -24.01
CA ALA A 866 -4.76 -15.12 -25.06
C ALA A 866 -5.63 -13.91 -25.43
N GLY A 867 -6.11 -13.15 -24.43
CA GLY A 867 -6.84 -11.90 -24.65
C GLY A 867 -6.03 -10.87 -25.43
N ARG A 868 -4.77 -10.64 -25.04
CA ARG A 868 -3.86 -9.73 -25.76
C ARG A 868 -3.53 -10.23 -27.17
N ALA A 869 -3.41 -11.54 -27.38
CA ALA A 869 -3.21 -12.09 -28.72
C ALA A 869 -4.42 -11.88 -29.64
N ALA A 870 -5.63 -11.89 -29.07
CA ALA A 870 -6.87 -11.52 -29.76
C ALA A 870 -7.06 -10.00 -29.94
N SER A 871 -6.12 -9.18 -29.46
CA SER A 871 -6.13 -7.74 -29.71
C SER A 871 -5.51 -7.42 -31.09
N GLY A 872 -6.06 -6.44 -31.81
CA GLY A 872 -5.47 -5.92 -33.06
C GLY A 872 -6.22 -6.27 -34.36
N THR A 873 -7.23 -7.13 -34.32
CA THR A 873 -8.06 -7.50 -35.48
C THR A 873 -9.49 -6.99 -35.33
N ARG A 874 -10.03 -6.42 -36.42
CA ARG A 874 -11.44 -5.99 -36.48
C ARG A 874 -12.33 -7.20 -36.65
N GLY A 875 -13.38 -7.30 -35.83
CA GLY A 875 -14.36 -8.39 -35.87
C GLY A 875 -14.79 -8.83 -34.46
N VAL A 876 -15.69 -9.80 -34.39
CA VAL A 876 -16.25 -10.29 -33.13
C VAL A 876 -15.32 -11.34 -32.50
N LEU A 877 -15.09 -11.25 -31.20
CA LEU A 877 -14.40 -12.27 -30.42
C LEU A 877 -15.40 -13.26 -29.83
N LEU A 878 -15.20 -14.55 -30.11
CA LEU A 878 -15.90 -15.63 -29.42
C LEU A 878 -15.06 -16.12 -28.24
N THR A 879 -15.54 -15.93 -27.00
CA THR A 879 -14.87 -16.43 -25.79
C THR A 879 -15.85 -16.64 -24.65
N ASP A 880 -15.58 -17.58 -23.75
CA ASP A 880 -16.33 -17.76 -22.51
C ASP A 880 -15.63 -17.15 -21.28
N SER A 881 -14.40 -16.59 -21.45
CA SER A 881 -13.66 -15.95 -20.37
C SER A 881 -13.86 -14.43 -20.37
N PRO A 882 -14.37 -13.84 -19.26
CA PRO A 882 -14.42 -12.39 -19.11
C PRO A 882 -13.02 -11.74 -18.99
N VAL A 883 -11.99 -12.49 -18.60
CA VAL A 883 -10.60 -11.99 -18.57
C VAL A 883 -10.09 -11.79 -19.99
N VAL A 884 -10.28 -12.77 -20.86
CA VAL A 884 -9.94 -12.67 -22.29
C VAL A 884 -10.70 -11.50 -22.92
N ALA A 885 -12.00 -11.39 -22.64
CA ALA A 885 -12.84 -10.29 -23.10
C ALA A 885 -12.27 -8.91 -22.72
N PHE A 886 -11.89 -8.71 -21.45
CA PHE A 886 -11.29 -7.46 -20.97
C PHE A 886 -9.95 -7.14 -21.65
N TYR A 887 -9.03 -8.11 -21.68
CA TYR A 887 -7.67 -7.89 -22.21
C TYR A 887 -7.59 -7.89 -23.75
N SER A 888 -8.64 -8.32 -24.44
CA SER A 888 -8.76 -8.15 -25.90
C SER A 888 -8.89 -6.69 -26.34
N GLY A 889 -9.35 -5.82 -25.44
CA GLY A 889 -9.64 -4.42 -25.74
C GLY A 889 -10.83 -4.21 -26.69
N LYS A 890 -11.56 -5.27 -27.07
CA LYS A 890 -12.74 -5.16 -27.92
C LYS A 890 -13.91 -4.50 -27.17
N SER A 891 -14.80 -3.87 -27.94
CA SER A 891 -16.03 -3.32 -27.37
C SER A 891 -16.88 -4.47 -26.79
N PRO A 892 -17.60 -4.26 -25.67
CA PRO A 892 -18.55 -5.25 -25.14
C PRO A 892 -19.63 -5.72 -26.13
N ALA A 893 -19.85 -4.99 -27.24
CA ALA A 893 -20.75 -5.37 -28.32
C ALA A 893 -20.10 -6.33 -29.35
N ASP A 894 -18.77 -6.34 -29.42
CA ASP A 894 -17.96 -7.19 -30.31
C ASP A 894 -17.45 -8.45 -29.59
N ILE A 895 -18.09 -8.80 -28.47
CA ILE A 895 -17.79 -9.99 -27.67
C ILE A 895 -19.04 -10.85 -27.66
N THR A 896 -18.88 -12.13 -27.96
CA THR A 896 -19.95 -13.13 -27.86
C THR A 896 -19.42 -14.37 -27.17
N GLY A 897 -20.23 -15.03 -26.35
CA GLY A 897 -19.86 -16.32 -25.77
C GLY A 897 -20.39 -17.50 -26.57
N SER A 898 -19.93 -18.69 -26.17
CA SER A 898 -20.14 -19.89 -26.96
C SER A 898 -21.56 -20.43 -26.88
N GLN A 899 -22.36 -20.02 -25.90
CA GLN A 899 -23.73 -20.52 -25.71
C GLN A 899 -24.67 -20.24 -26.90
N SER A 900 -24.34 -19.24 -27.71
CA SER A 900 -25.09 -18.92 -28.92
C SER A 900 -24.77 -19.83 -30.11
N LEU A 901 -23.76 -20.71 -30.00
CA LEU A 901 -23.39 -21.65 -31.06
C LEU A 901 -24.48 -22.72 -31.26
N PRO A 902 -24.83 -23.06 -32.51
CA PRO A 902 -25.48 -24.33 -32.84
C PRO A 902 -24.69 -25.53 -32.29
N LEU A 903 -25.39 -26.62 -31.95
CA LEU A 903 -24.73 -27.86 -31.47
C LEU A 903 -24.03 -28.63 -32.59
N ASP A 904 -24.47 -28.41 -33.84
CA ASP A 904 -23.87 -29.00 -35.02
C ASP A 904 -22.62 -28.20 -35.47
N PRO A 905 -21.44 -28.83 -35.63
CA PRO A 905 -20.19 -28.12 -35.95
C PRO A 905 -20.23 -27.33 -37.26
N ASP A 906 -20.87 -27.86 -38.30
CA ASP A 906 -20.94 -27.19 -39.61
C ASP A 906 -21.86 -25.96 -39.56
N GLN A 907 -23.01 -26.09 -38.89
CA GLN A 907 -23.89 -24.95 -38.62
C GLN A 907 -23.21 -23.91 -37.70
N ALA A 908 -22.37 -24.36 -36.77
CA ALA A 908 -21.61 -23.49 -35.89
C ALA A 908 -20.56 -22.68 -36.65
N VAL A 909 -19.83 -23.28 -37.59
CA VAL A 909 -18.90 -22.57 -38.48
C VAL A 909 -19.64 -21.57 -39.37
N ALA A 910 -20.81 -21.95 -39.92
CA ALA A 910 -21.65 -21.03 -40.69
C ALA A 910 -22.13 -19.84 -39.84
N TRP A 911 -22.53 -20.09 -38.59
CA TRP A 911 -22.93 -19.06 -37.63
C TRP A 911 -21.78 -18.11 -37.28
N ILE A 912 -20.57 -18.65 -37.03
CA ILE A 912 -19.34 -17.89 -36.77
C ILE A 912 -19.06 -16.93 -37.92
N ARG A 913 -19.12 -17.42 -39.17
CA ARG A 913 -18.95 -16.61 -40.39
C ARG A 913 -20.03 -15.52 -40.50
N GLN A 914 -21.30 -15.87 -40.31
CA GLN A 914 -22.42 -14.93 -40.41
C GLN A 914 -22.32 -13.80 -39.37
N ARG A 915 -21.83 -14.10 -38.17
CA ARG A 915 -21.67 -13.13 -37.08
C ARG A 915 -20.38 -12.30 -37.16
N GLY A 916 -19.55 -12.52 -38.18
CA GLY A 916 -18.28 -11.82 -38.33
C GLY A 916 -17.30 -12.13 -37.20
N VAL A 917 -17.33 -13.35 -36.65
CA VAL A 917 -16.38 -13.81 -35.64
C VAL A 917 -15.04 -14.06 -36.33
N THR A 918 -14.02 -13.35 -35.88
CA THR A 918 -12.65 -13.41 -36.44
C THR A 918 -11.70 -14.19 -35.56
N GLU A 919 -11.91 -14.15 -34.24
CA GLU A 919 -11.11 -14.87 -33.25
C GLU A 919 -12.00 -15.74 -32.36
N VAL A 920 -11.49 -16.91 -32.01
CA VAL A 920 -12.14 -17.86 -31.12
C VAL A 920 -11.14 -18.25 -30.03
N VAL A 921 -11.46 -17.95 -28.78
CA VAL A 921 -10.66 -18.34 -27.61
C VAL A 921 -11.44 -19.35 -26.80
N VAL A 922 -10.94 -20.58 -26.73
CA VAL A 922 -11.59 -21.72 -26.10
C VAL A 922 -10.85 -22.12 -24.83
N GLU A 923 -11.59 -22.23 -23.73
CA GLU A 923 -11.10 -22.84 -22.49
C GLU A 923 -11.46 -24.32 -22.48
N ASP A 924 -10.58 -25.17 -21.93
CA ASP A 924 -10.87 -26.59 -21.74
C ASP A 924 -11.81 -26.82 -20.55
N ILE A 925 -13.07 -26.42 -20.72
CA ILE A 925 -14.12 -26.51 -19.71
C ILE A 925 -15.32 -27.23 -20.31
N SER A 926 -15.53 -28.47 -19.88
CA SER A 926 -16.50 -29.42 -20.47
C SER A 926 -17.96 -28.96 -20.60
N TYR A 927 -18.40 -27.95 -19.86
CA TYR A 927 -19.76 -27.41 -19.94
C TYR A 927 -19.89 -26.14 -20.78
N TYR A 928 -18.77 -25.60 -21.29
CA TYR A 928 -18.80 -24.55 -22.29
C TYR A 928 -19.18 -25.13 -23.64
N ARG A 929 -20.03 -24.40 -24.36
CA ARG A 929 -20.59 -24.91 -25.61
C ARG A 929 -19.51 -25.02 -26.68
N ALA A 930 -18.53 -24.10 -26.69
CA ALA A 930 -17.39 -24.19 -27.60
C ALA A 930 -16.60 -25.49 -27.41
N THR A 931 -16.38 -25.93 -26.18
CA THR A 931 -15.70 -27.19 -25.87
C THR A 931 -16.48 -28.41 -26.36
N ALA A 932 -17.81 -28.37 -26.25
CA ALA A 932 -18.68 -29.45 -26.73
C ALA A 932 -18.77 -29.52 -28.27
N VAL A 933 -18.84 -28.37 -28.94
CA VAL A 933 -18.98 -28.27 -30.40
C VAL A 933 -17.64 -28.48 -31.10
N PHE A 934 -16.55 -27.98 -30.52
CA PHE A 934 -15.20 -28.02 -31.07
C PHE A 934 -14.20 -28.66 -30.08
N PRO A 935 -14.31 -29.97 -29.79
CA PRO A 935 -13.43 -30.64 -28.83
C PRO A 935 -11.95 -30.62 -29.26
N GLY A 936 -11.66 -30.60 -30.57
CA GLY A 936 -10.30 -30.45 -31.09
C GLY A 936 -9.66 -29.12 -30.70
N LEU A 937 -10.40 -28.00 -30.81
CA LEU A 937 -9.91 -26.67 -30.41
C LEU A 937 -9.67 -26.58 -28.90
N ALA A 938 -10.52 -27.21 -28.08
CA ALA A 938 -10.29 -27.26 -26.64
C ALA A 938 -9.05 -28.09 -26.26
N ALA A 939 -8.68 -29.08 -27.07
CA ALA A 939 -7.48 -29.90 -26.90
C ALA A 939 -6.21 -29.29 -27.52
N GLY A 940 -6.26 -28.06 -28.03
CA GLY A 940 -5.12 -27.40 -28.67
C GLY A 940 -4.91 -27.78 -30.14
N GLN A 941 -5.81 -28.55 -30.75
CA GLN A 941 -5.70 -29.03 -32.13
C GLN A 941 -6.50 -28.12 -33.08
N ALA A 942 -5.80 -27.39 -33.96
CA ALA A 942 -6.46 -26.59 -34.99
C ALA A 942 -7.10 -27.49 -36.06
N THR A 943 -8.40 -27.31 -36.32
CA THR A 943 -9.13 -27.98 -37.40
C THR A 943 -9.66 -26.94 -38.38
N PRO A 944 -9.60 -27.16 -39.71
CA PRO A 944 -10.17 -26.22 -40.67
C PRO A 944 -11.62 -25.86 -40.34
N PRO A 945 -12.04 -24.58 -40.44
CA PRO A 945 -11.30 -23.42 -40.95
C PRO A 945 -10.49 -22.63 -39.88
N PHE A 946 -10.20 -23.19 -38.71
CA PHE A 946 -9.51 -22.48 -37.62
C PHE A 946 -8.00 -22.65 -37.69
N GLU A 947 -7.27 -21.56 -37.48
CA GLU A 947 -5.80 -21.50 -37.42
C GLU A 947 -5.36 -21.07 -36.01
N PRO A 948 -4.25 -21.60 -35.46
CA PRO A 948 -3.73 -21.15 -34.18
C PRO A 948 -3.40 -19.66 -34.21
N LEU A 949 -3.92 -18.91 -33.24
CA LEU A 949 -3.58 -17.50 -33.04
C LEU A 949 -2.35 -17.41 -32.14
N GLY A 950 -1.17 -17.21 -32.74
CA GLY A 950 0.10 -17.19 -32.02
C GLY A 950 0.53 -18.56 -31.47
N ASP A 951 1.65 -18.59 -30.74
CA ASP A 951 2.16 -19.81 -30.11
C ASP A 951 1.31 -20.18 -28.89
N GLN A 952 0.61 -21.31 -28.99
CA GLN A 952 -0.30 -21.81 -27.96
C GLN A 952 0.40 -22.12 -26.62
N SER A 953 1.71 -22.36 -26.64
CA SER A 953 2.48 -22.62 -25.41
C SER A 953 2.53 -21.40 -24.49
N TYR A 954 2.45 -20.17 -25.03
CA TYR A 954 2.43 -18.94 -24.23
C TYR A 954 1.13 -18.73 -23.45
N TYR A 955 0.07 -19.46 -23.80
CA TYR A 955 -1.22 -19.36 -23.11
C TYR A 955 -1.35 -20.41 -21.99
N THR A 956 -0.45 -21.38 -21.93
CA THR A 956 -0.44 -22.42 -20.90
C THR A 956 0.45 -22.01 -19.75
N VAL A 957 -0.15 -21.77 -18.58
CA VAL A 957 0.58 -21.37 -17.36
C VAL A 957 0.42 -22.47 -16.30
N PRO A 958 1.49 -22.88 -15.60
CA PRO A 958 1.38 -23.87 -14.53
C PRO A 958 0.38 -23.43 -13.45
N GLY A 959 -0.64 -24.26 -13.20
CA GLY A 959 -1.71 -23.96 -12.23
C GLY A 959 -2.85 -23.07 -12.76
N GLY A 960 -2.67 -22.46 -13.95
CA GLY A 960 -3.70 -21.71 -14.65
C GLY A 960 -4.65 -22.59 -15.45
N LYS A 961 -5.72 -21.97 -15.99
CA LYS A 961 -6.64 -22.66 -16.89
C LYS A 961 -5.97 -22.94 -18.24
N THR A 962 -6.19 -24.12 -18.80
CA THR A 962 -5.84 -24.42 -20.18
C THR A 962 -6.72 -23.62 -21.12
N VAL A 963 -6.09 -22.78 -21.94
CA VAL A 963 -6.77 -21.90 -22.90
C VAL A 963 -6.01 -21.92 -24.22
N HIS A 964 -6.77 -21.95 -25.31
CA HIS A 964 -6.26 -21.94 -26.67
C HIS A 964 -6.94 -20.83 -27.47
N ALA A 965 -6.19 -20.19 -28.35
CA ALA A 965 -6.67 -19.06 -29.16
C ALA A 965 -6.52 -19.38 -30.64
N TYR A 966 -7.55 -19.09 -31.42
CA TYR A 966 -7.63 -19.39 -32.84
C TYR A 966 -8.15 -18.19 -33.63
N ARG A 967 -7.75 -18.12 -34.90
CA ARG A 967 -8.30 -17.21 -35.90
C ARG A 967 -9.10 -18.02 -36.92
N LEU A 968 -10.15 -17.41 -37.45
CA LEU A 968 -10.85 -17.97 -38.62
C LEU A 968 -10.01 -17.74 -39.89
N GLY A 969 -9.43 -18.80 -40.44
CA GLY A 969 -8.64 -18.77 -41.68
C GLY A 969 -9.52 -18.58 -42.93
N ALA A 970 -8.94 -17.98 -43.98
CA ALA A 970 -9.57 -17.99 -45.32
C ALA A 970 -9.39 -19.40 -45.91
N ALA A 971 -10.36 -19.88 -46.70
CA ALA A 971 -10.24 -21.20 -47.32
C ALA A 971 -8.94 -21.28 -48.16
N LEU A 972 -8.08 -22.24 -47.82
CA LEU A 972 -6.93 -22.59 -48.64
C LEU A 972 -7.46 -23.41 -49.82
N ASP A 973 -7.33 -22.90 -51.04
CA ASP A 973 -7.60 -23.71 -52.23
C ASP A 973 -6.43 -24.66 -52.42
N GLN A 974 -6.67 -25.96 -52.22
CA GLN A 974 -5.68 -27.03 -52.24
C GLN A 974 -5.93 -28.01 -53.40
N GLN A 975 -4.85 -28.50 -54.00
CA GLN A 975 -4.87 -29.54 -55.02
C GLN A 975 -3.85 -30.61 -54.66
N SER A 976 -4.28 -31.87 -54.60
CA SER A 976 -3.38 -32.97 -54.29
C SER A 976 -2.42 -33.25 -55.46
N LEU A 977 -1.12 -33.31 -55.16
CA LEU A 977 -0.08 -33.73 -56.11
C LEU A 977 0.04 -35.26 -56.09
N TYR A 978 0.19 -35.82 -54.88
CA TYR A 978 0.16 -37.25 -54.57
C TYR A 978 -0.18 -37.43 -53.08
N PRO A 979 -0.57 -38.64 -52.62
CA PRO A 979 -1.09 -38.83 -51.27
C PRO A 979 -0.20 -38.21 -50.17
N GLY A 980 -0.77 -37.27 -49.41
CA GLY A 980 -0.11 -36.59 -48.29
C GLY A 980 0.64 -35.30 -48.64
N VAL A 981 0.69 -34.90 -49.92
CA VAL A 981 1.36 -33.69 -50.40
C VAL A 981 0.45 -32.94 -51.36
N ASP A 982 0.03 -31.74 -50.94
CA ASP A 982 -0.89 -30.90 -51.69
C ASP A 982 -0.22 -29.58 -52.08
N ALA A 983 -0.54 -29.04 -53.25
CA ALA A 983 -0.19 -27.68 -53.63
C ALA A 983 -1.33 -26.75 -53.18
N ALA A 984 -1.00 -25.66 -52.49
CA ALA A 984 -1.97 -24.74 -51.92
C ALA A 984 -1.67 -23.30 -52.31
N VAL A 985 -2.72 -22.51 -52.53
CA VAL A 985 -2.63 -21.06 -52.69
C VAL A 985 -3.10 -20.39 -51.42
N LEU A 986 -2.18 -19.67 -50.77
CA LEU A 986 -2.46 -18.94 -49.53
C LEU A 986 -3.09 -17.56 -49.83
N PRO A 987 -4.05 -17.09 -49.01
CA PRO A 987 -4.59 -15.73 -49.09
C PRO A 987 -3.49 -14.69 -48.77
N SER A 988 -3.60 -13.50 -49.38
CA SER A 988 -2.71 -12.37 -49.06
C SER A 988 -3.27 -11.50 -47.93
N PRO A 989 -2.42 -10.99 -47.01
CA PRO A 989 -0.99 -11.30 -46.82
C PRO A 989 -0.77 -12.40 -45.76
N HIS A 990 0.27 -13.23 -45.95
CA HIS A 990 0.63 -14.33 -45.03
C HIS A 990 2.00 -14.07 -44.42
N GLN A 991 2.24 -14.49 -43.17
CA GLN A 991 3.55 -14.33 -42.53
C GLN A 991 4.61 -15.11 -43.34
N GLY A 992 5.54 -14.37 -43.94
CA GLY A 992 6.76 -14.85 -44.59
C GLY A 992 7.92 -13.95 -44.16
N LYS A 993 9.08 -14.10 -44.79
CA LYS A 993 10.40 -13.47 -44.56
C LYS A 993 10.64 -12.32 -43.56
N THR A 994 10.00 -12.25 -42.39
CA THR A 994 9.89 -11.11 -41.44
C THR A 994 8.76 -10.08 -41.68
N ALA A 995 7.97 -10.20 -42.75
CA ALA A 995 6.84 -9.30 -43.06
C ALA A 995 5.65 -10.05 -43.70
N PRO A 996 4.41 -9.53 -43.60
CA PRO A 996 3.25 -10.16 -44.24
C PRO A 996 3.30 -9.90 -45.76
N LEU A 997 3.89 -10.83 -46.52
CA LEU A 997 4.06 -10.74 -47.97
C LEU A 997 3.11 -11.66 -48.75
N ALA A 998 2.94 -11.38 -50.05
CA ALA A 998 2.15 -12.21 -50.94
C ALA A 998 2.93 -13.46 -51.39
N LYS A 999 2.48 -14.64 -50.97
CA LYS A 999 3.13 -15.92 -51.32
C LYS A 999 2.67 -16.48 -52.67
N GLY A 1000 3.48 -17.38 -53.21
CA GLY A 1000 3.23 -18.21 -54.39
C GLY A 1000 2.33 -19.40 -54.09
N VAL A 1001 2.45 -20.44 -54.92
CA VAL A 1001 1.95 -21.78 -54.57
C VAL A 1001 2.90 -22.39 -53.54
N THR A 1002 2.36 -22.88 -52.43
CA THR A 1002 3.14 -23.52 -51.37
C THR A 1002 2.80 -25.00 -51.28
N LEU A 1003 3.75 -25.84 -50.86
CA LEU A 1003 3.43 -27.23 -50.53
C LEU A 1003 2.78 -27.32 -49.15
N THR A 1004 1.75 -28.16 -49.02
CA THR A 1004 1.08 -28.51 -47.76
C THR A 1004 1.29 -30.00 -47.51
N LEU A 1005 1.89 -30.33 -46.37
CA LEU A 1005 2.27 -31.69 -45.98
C LEU A 1005 1.47 -32.08 -44.76
N ALA A 1006 0.60 -33.09 -44.89
CA ALA A 1006 -0.32 -33.51 -43.82
C ALA A 1006 -1.08 -32.33 -43.16
N GLY A 1007 -1.48 -31.33 -43.95
CA GLY A 1007 -2.21 -30.15 -43.49
C GLY A 1007 -1.36 -28.97 -42.99
N VAL A 1008 -0.03 -29.06 -43.05
CA VAL A 1008 0.89 -27.98 -42.63
C VAL A 1008 1.62 -27.39 -43.84
N THR A 1009 1.62 -26.05 -43.97
CA THR A 1009 2.35 -25.35 -45.06
C THR A 1009 3.86 -25.47 -44.89
N ALA A 1010 4.53 -26.01 -45.90
CA ALA A 1010 5.98 -26.25 -45.95
C ALA A 1010 6.81 -24.98 -46.19
N ALA A 1011 6.19 -23.89 -46.64
CA ALA A 1011 6.91 -22.69 -47.03
C ALA A 1011 7.60 -21.97 -45.86
N GLY A 1012 7.05 -22.01 -44.65
CA GLY A 1012 7.64 -21.33 -43.48
C GLY A 1012 7.94 -19.85 -43.76
N GLU A 1013 9.21 -19.45 -43.66
CA GLU A 1013 9.70 -18.11 -44.01
C GLU A 1013 9.83 -17.87 -45.53
N GLY A 1014 9.87 -18.91 -46.36
CA GLY A 1014 9.96 -18.81 -47.83
C GLY A 1014 8.71 -18.24 -48.50
N MET A 1015 8.88 -17.78 -49.75
CA MET A 1015 7.85 -17.11 -50.54
C MET A 1015 6.91 -18.05 -51.32
N GLY A 1016 7.15 -19.36 -51.32
CA GLY A 1016 6.48 -20.32 -52.19
C GLY A 1016 7.02 -20.27 -53.62
N PHE A 1017 6.35 -20.97 -54.53
CA PHE A 1017 6.76 -21.08 -55.93
C PHE A 1017 6.25 -19.93 -56.81
N GLY A 1018 7.13 -19.43 -57.67
CA GLY A 1018 6.80 -18.50 -58.76
C GLY A 1018 6.50 -17.07 -58.35
N VAL A 1019 7.10 -16.56 -57.27
CA VAL A 1019 6.85 -15.17 -56.83
C VAL A 1019 7.81 -14.20 -57.53
N PRO A 1020 7.32 -13.20 -58.29
CA PRO A 1020 8.17 -12.25 -58.99
C PRO A 1020 8.60 -11.10 -58.06
N ILE A 1021 9.88 -10.74 -58.11
CA ILE A 1021 10.44 -9.53 -57.49
C ILE A 1021 11.29 -8.75 -58.49
N VAL A 1022 11.45 -7.45 -58.27
CA VAL A 1022 12.16 -6.58 -59.22
C VAL A 1022 13.17 -5.71 -58.49
N ARG A 1023 14.40 -5.67 -59.00
CA ARG A 1023 15.48 -4.86 -58.44
C ARG A 1023 15.55 -3.50 -59.11
N TYR A 1024 15.47 -2.45 -58.31
CA TYR A 1024 15.77 -1.08 -58.70
C TYR A 1024 17.07 -0.62 -58.00
N PRO A 1025 17.65 0.53 -58.37
CA PRO A 1025 18.88 1.04 -57.75
C PRO A 1025 18.81 1.20 -56.22
N ASP A 1026 17.60 1.37 -55.66
CA ASP A 1026 17.34 1.55 -54.23
C ASP A 1026 16.95 0.26 -53.47
N GLY A 1027 16.85 -0.89 -54.15
CA GLY A 1027 16.61 -2.18 -53.50
C GLY A 1027 15.75 -3.15 -54.31
N TRP A 1028 15.47 -4.31 -53.72
CA TRP A 1028 14.53 -5.28 -54.25
C TRP A 1028 13.11 -4.92 -53.83
N ILE A 1029 12.18 -4.94 -54.78
CA ILE A 1029 10.77 -4.66 -54.53
C ILE A 1029 10.01 -5.99 -54.53
N PHE A 1030 9.36 -6.25 -53.41
CA PHE A 1030 8.57 -7.43 -53.11
C PHE A 1030 7.08 -7.13 -53.19
N PRO A 1031 6.24 -8.15 -53.43
CA PRO A 1031 4.81 -7.99 -53.34
C PRO A 1031 4.26 -8.29 -51.94
N SER A 1032 3.54 -7.34 -51.33
CA SER A 1032 2.71 -7.60 -50.15
C SER A 1032 1.28 -7.95 -50.50
N THR A 1033 0.76 -7.38 -51.59
CA THR A 1033 -0.61 -7.58 -52.04
C THR A 1033 -0.67 -8.41 -53.33
N SER A 1034 -1.72 -9.23 -53.44
CA SER A 1034 -2.02 -9.93 -54.68
C SER A 1034 -3.51 -10.20 -54.82
N GLU A 1035 -3.97 -10.28 -56.06
CA GLU A 1035 -5.33 -10.67 -56.43
C GLU A 1035 -5.30 -12.07 -57.04
N THR A 1036 -5.99 -13.03 -56.43
CA THR A 1036 -6.08 -14.41 -56.92
C THR A 1036 -7.44 -14.66 -57.56
N VAL A 1037 -7.44 -15.23 -58.76
CA VAL A 1037 -8.61 -15.75 -59.45
C VAL A 1037 -8.43 -17.24 -59.66
N ASP A 1038 -9.34 -18.04 -59.12
CA ASP A 1038 -9.41 -19.47 -59.41
C ASP A 1038 -9.98 -19.70 -60.82
N LEU A 1039 -9.23 -20.43 -61.64
CA LEU A 1039 -9.53 -20.82 -63.01
C LEU A 1039 -9.63 -22.35 -63.16
N SER A 1040 -9.73 -23.08 -62.06
CA SER A 1040 -9.72 -24.53 -62.02
C SER A 1040 -10.88 -25.13 -62.83
N SER A 1041 -10.57 -26.13 -63.67
CA SER A 1041 -11.56 -26.83 -64.50
C SER A 1041 -11.10 -28.26 -64.79
N GLY A 1042 -11.99 -29.25 -64.66
CA GLY A 1042 -11.71 -30.63 -65.09
C GLY A 1042 -10.60 -31.34 -64.30
N GLY A 1043 -10.52 -31.14 -62.98
CA GLY A 1043 -9.57 -31.83 -62.11
C GLY A 1043 -8.12 -31.30 -62.15
N VAL A 1044 -7.87 -30.24 -62.92
CA VAL A 1044 -6.61 -29.50 -62.93
C VAL A 1044 -6.84 -28.19 -62.19
N ALA A 1045 -6.12 -27.99 -61.08
CA ALA A 1045 -6.19 -26.73 -60.37
C ALA A 1045 -5.39 -25.68 -61.13
N ARG A 1046 -6.00 -24.53 -61.40
CA ARG A 1046 -5.36 -23.43 -62.12
C ARG A 1046 -5.68 -22.12 -61.42
N TRP A 1047 -4.65 -21.38 -61.04
CA TRP A 1047 -4.81 -20.10 -60.36
C TRP A 1047 -4.11 -19.01 -61.16
N ARG A 1048 -4.80 -17.90 -61.39
CA ARG A 1048 -4.20 -16.69 -61.95
C ARG A 1048 -4.08 -15.66 -60.84
N ARG A 1049 -2.86 -15.21 -60.58
CA ARG A 1049 -2.53 -14.29 -59.51
C ARG A 1049 -1.85 -13.04 -60.05
N ILE A 1050 -2.29 -11.87 -59.63
CA ILE A 1050 -1.65 -10.59 -59.98
C ILE A 1050 -0.93 -10.08 -58.73
N TYR A 1051 0.40 -10.04 -58.79
CA TYR A 1051 1.25 -9.48 -57.75
C TYR A 1051 1.44 -7.99 -57.94
N VAL A 1052 1.28 -7.21 -56.87
CA VAL A 1052 1.56 -5.78 -56.86
C VAL A 1052 2.87 -5.57 -56.10
N LEU A 1053 3.86 -4.95 -56.74
CA LEU A 1053 5.20 -4.74 -56.17
C LEU A 1053 5.22 -3.46 -55.32
N ASP A 1054 4.90 -3.59 -54.03
CA ASP A 1054 4.58 -2.48 -53.11
C ASP A 1054 5.34 -2.50 -51.77
N GLU A 1055 6.33 -3.37 -51.60
CA GLU A 1055 7.23 -3.37 -50.44
C GLU A 1055 8.70 -3.32 -50.90
N VAL A 1056 9.55 -2.52 -50.27
CA VAL A 1056 11.01 -2.56 -50.53
C VAL A 1056 11.71 -3.41 -49.46
N GLY A 1057 12.53 -4.37 -49.91
CA GLY A 1057 13.29 -5.27 -49.05
C GLY A 1057 14.80 -5.17 -49.27
N GLY A 1058 15.54 -5.11 -48.16
CA GLY A 1058 17.00 -5.32 -48.07
C GLY A 1058 17.87 -4.05 -47.97
N ASN A 1059 18.62 -3.93 -46.86
CA ASN A 1059 19.74 -3.01 -46.55
C ASN A 1059 19.51 -1.48 -46.67
N ALA A 1060 18.29 -0.99 -46.84
CA ALA A 1060 18.01 0.44 -47.00
C ALA A 1060 18.01 1.27 -45.69
N VAL A 1061 18.58 0.75 -44.59
CA VAL A 1061 18.97 1.55 -43.42
C VAL A 1061 20.41 1.20 -43.03
N PRO A 1062 21.38 2.10 -43.23
CA PRO A 1062 22.74 1.87 -42.73
C PRO A 1062 22.72 1.81 -41.19
N GLY A 1063 22.95 0.62 -40.62
CA GLY A 1063 23.24 0.46 -39.18
C GLY A 1063 22.41 -0.53 -38.36
N GLY A 1064 21.45 -1.27 -38.93
CA GLY A 1064 20.64 -2.27 -38.21
C GLY A 1064 20.80 -3.67 -38.80
N GLY A 1065 21.24 -4.65 -38.01
CA GLY A 1065 21.44 -6.05 -38.44
C GLY A 1065 20.14 -6.88 -38.53
N GLY A 1066 19.13 -6.41 -39.27
CA GLY A 1066 17.86 -7.11 -39.50
C GLY A 1066 17.27 -6.87 -40.90
N PHE A 1067 16.38 -7.77 -41.35
CA PHE A 1067 15.59 -7.59 -42.57
C PHE A 1067 14.31 -6.80 -42.22
N ASP A 1068 14.27 -5.51 -42.51
CA ASP A 1068 13.04 -4.70 -42.39
C ASP A 1068 12.46 -4.46 -43.80
N PHE A 1069 11.16 -4.67 -43.94
CA PHE A 1069 10.38 -4.33 -45.14
C PHE A 1069 9.60 -3.05 -44.89
N ALA A 1070 9.59 -2.14 -45.86
CA ALA A 1070 8.88 -0.87 -45.78
C ALA A 1070 7.90 -0.70 -46.97
N PRO A 1071 6.63 -0.31 -46.71
CA PRO A 1071 5.68 -0.05 -47.77
C PRO A 1071 6.17 1.06 -48.72
N THR A 1072 6.05 0.84 -50.02
CA THR A 1072 6.36 1.79 -51.09
C THR A 1072 5.16 1.96 -52.01
N ALA A 1073 5.14 3.06 -52.78
CA ALA A 1073 4.22 3.14 -53.92
C ALA A 1073 4.48 1.96 -54.87
N ALA A 1074 3.40 1.38 -55.41
CA ALA A 1074 3.48 0.22 -56.30
C ALA A 1074 4.36 0.52 -57.53
N ARG A 1075 5.40 -0.29 -57.75
CA ARG A 1075 6.38 -0.11 -58.84
C ARG A 1075 6.17 -1.06 -60.02
N GLY A 1076 5.10 -1.84 -59.97
CA GLY A 1076 4.70 -2.71 -61.06
C GLY A 1076 3.65 -3.74 -60.65
N ARG A 1077 3.09 -4.39 -61.67
CA ARG A 1077 2.14 -5.49 -61.57
C ARG A 1077 2.63 -6.64 -62.43
N VAL A 1078 2.70 -7.83 -61.85
CA VAL A 1078 3.13 -9.04 -62.56
C VAL A 1078 2.05 -10.10 -62.41
N GLU A 1079 1.57 -10.63 -63.53
CA GLU A 1079 0.64 -11.75 -63.55
C GLU A 1079 1.43 -13.05 -63.50
N VAL A 1080 1.00 -13.98 -62.65
CA VAL A 1080 1.50 -15.34 -62.60
C VAL A 1080 0.33 -16.29 -62.68
N THR A 1081 0.40 -17.22 -63.64
CA THR A 1081 -0.54 -18.33 -63.75
C THR A 1081 0.14 -19.60 -63.28
N TYR A 1082 -0.51 -20.27 -62.33
CA TYR A 1082 -0.14 -21.56 -61.79
C TYR A 1082 -1.10 -22.62 -62.32
N ALA A 1083 -0.60 -23.75 -62.80
CA ALA A 1083 -1.41 -24.91 -63.13
C ALA A 1083 -0.81 -26.16 -62.50
N VAL A 1084 -1.59 -26.85 -61.68
CA VAL A 1084 -1.17 -28.07 -60.99
C VAL A 1084 -1.75 -29.27 -61.70
N ALA A 1085 -0.86 -30.13 -62.21
CA ALA A 1085 -1.22 -31.32 -62.96
C ALA A 1085 -0.38 -32.51 -62.49
N GLY A 1086 -1.01 -33.45 -61.78
CA GLY A 1086 -0.31 -34.60 -61.21
C GLY A 1086 0.77 -34.17 -60.23
N ASP A 1087 2.00 -34.62 -60.46
CA ASP A 1087 3.18 -34.34 -59.65
C ASP A 1087 3.98 -33.11 -60.15
N SER A 1088 3.34 -32.23 -60.93
CA SER A 1088 3.98 -31.05 -61.53
C SER A 1088 3.19 -29.75 -61.32
N ILE A 1089 3.92 -28.65 -61.18
CA ILE A 1089 3.41 -27.28 -61.05
C ILE A 1089 3.98 -26.46 -62.22
N ASP A 1090 3.12 -26.15 -63.19
CA ASP A 1090 3.43 -25.29 -64.32
C ASP A 1090 3.23 -23.81 -63.95
N ILE A 1091 4.28 -23.00 -64.11
CA ILE A 1091 4.30 -21.59 -63.74
C ILE A 1091 4.55 -20.74 -64.97
N THR A 1092 3.70 -19.74 -65.20
CA THR A 1092 3.85 -18.75 -66.28
C THR A 1092 3.79 -17.34 -65.69
N VAL A 1093 4.89 -16.61 -65.78
CA VAL A 1093 5.06 -15.24 -65.28
C VAL A 1093 5.03 -14.27 -66.46
N ARG A 1094 4.17 -13.25 -66.37
CA ARG A 1094 3.99 -12.21 -67.38
C ARG A 1094 3.98 -10.83 -66.73
N PRO A 1095 4.91 -9.92 -67.07
CA PRO A 1095 4.84 -8.54 -66.60
C PRO A 1095 3.62 -7.86 -67.24
N LEU A 1096 2.73 -7.29 -66.43
CA LEU A 1096 1.63 -6.45 -66.92
C LEU A 1096 2.10 -4.99 -67.03
N GLU A 1097 2.78 -4.53 -65.99
CA GLU A 1097 3.32 -3.17 -65.88
C GLU A 1097 4.57 -3.20 -64.99
N LEU A 1098 5.69 -2.64 -65.44
CA LEU A 1098 6.87 -2.43 -64.62
C LEU A 1098 7.36 -0.99 -64.84
N GLN A 1099 7.65 -0.27 -63.77
CA GLN A 1099 8.22 1.06 -63.89
C GLN A 1099 9.58 0.99 -64.60
N PRO A 1100 9.93 1.97 -65.47
CA PRO A 1100 11.23 2.00 -66.12
C PRO A 1100 12.38 2.08 -65.10
N GLY A 1101 13.55 1.54 -65.46
CA GLY A 1101 14.78 1.70 -64.67
C GLY A 1101 15.11 0.58 -63.70
N TYR A 1102 14.43 -0.58 -63.80
CA TYR A 1102 14.85 -1.78 -63.09
C TYR A 1102 16.09 -2.43 -63.72
N GLU A 1103 16.93 -3.04 -62.90
CA GLU A 1103 18.18 -3.70 -63.30
C GLU A 1103 17.98 -5.20 -63.54
N GLN A 1104 17.20 -5.85 -62.66
CA GLN A 1104 17.01 -7.29 -62.64
C GLN A 1104 15.56 -7.65 -62.28
N VAL A 1105 15.08 -8.77 -62.80
CA VAL A 1105 13.83 -9.42 -62.35
C VAL A 1105 14.20 -10.80 -61.82
N ALA A 1106 13.74 -11.13 -60.62
CA ALA A 1106 13.90 -12.47 -60.07
C ALA A 1106 12.54 -13.16 -59.89
N ILE A 1107 12.50 -14.47 -60.12
CA ILE A 1107 11.34 -15.31 -59.84
C ILE A 1107 11.76 -16.28 -58.74
N LEU A 1108 11.20 -16.06 -57.56
CA LEU A 1108 11.51 -16.81 -56.34
C LEU A 1108 10.76 -18.14 -56.33
N ASN A 1109 11.47 -19.22 -56.05
CA ASN A 1109 10.89 -20.53 -55.74
C ASN A 1109 11.49 -21.01 -54.43
N GLU A 1110 10.83 -20.64 -53.33
CA GLU A 1110 11.40 -20.74 -52.00
C GLU A 1110 10.45 -21.43 -51.04
N GLU A 1111 10.95 -22.43 -50.34
CA GLU A 1111 10.23 -23.14 -49.29
C GLU A 1111 10.99 -23.00 -47.97
N SER A 1112 10.59 -23.68 -46.89
CA SER A 1112 11.28 -23.56 -45.60
C SER A 1112 12.70 -24.15 -45.58
N GLY A 1113 13.45 -23.83 -44.53
CA GLY A 1113 14.80 -24.36 -44.27
C GLY A 1113 14.89 -25.87 -44.10
N ALA A 1114 13.75 -26.57 -44.06
CA ALA A 1114 13.69 -28.02 -44.10
C ALA A 1114 14.24 -28.60 -45.41
N PHE A 1115 14.17 -27.85 -46.52
CA PHE A 1115 14.76 -28.19 -47.81
C PHE A 1115 16.26 -27.93 -47.81
N ASN A 1116 16.98 -28.78 -47.09
CA ASN A 1116 18.39 -28.57 -46.76
C ASN A 1116 19.37 -29.41 -47.59
N ASP A 1117 18.90 -30.04 -48.65
CA ASP A 1117 19.70 -30.91 -49.52
C ASP A 1117 19.52 -30.50 -50.98
N PHE A 1118 20.56 -29.90 -51.54
CA PHE A 1118 20.62 -29.38 -52.89
C PHE A 1118 21.46 -30.27 -53.80
N ALA A 1119 20.98 -30.51 -55.02
CA ALA A 1119 21.75 -31.19 -56.06
C ALA A 1119 21.57 -30.52 -57.43
N ASP A 1120 22.66 -30.43 -58.20
CA ASP A 1120 22.67 -30.10 -59.63
C ASP A 1120 23.47 -31.16 -60.42
N ALA A 1121 23.71 -30.91 -61.71
CA ALA A 1121 24.45 -31.84 -62.58
C ALA A 1121 25.92 -32.08 -62.15
N THR A 1122 26.48 -31.27 -61.26
CA THR A 1122 27.91 -31.24 -60.91
C THR A 1122 28.19 -31.55 -59.44
N ARG A 1123 27.25 -31.31 -58.52
CA ARG A 1123 27.48 -31.41 -57.07
C ARG A 1123 26.20 -31.64 -56.26
N THR A 1124 26.40 -32.10 -55.01
CA THR A 1124 25.36 -32.19 -53.96
C THR A 1124 25.85 -31.49 -52.69
N LEU A 1125 25.03 -30.63 -52.10
CA LEU A 1125 25.34 -29.84 -50.92
C LEU A 1125 24.23 -30.02 -49.86
N ILE A 1126 24.61 -30.30 -48.61
CA ILE A 1126 23.65 -30.59 -47.52
C ILE A 1126 23.93 -29.70 -46.30
N GLY A 1127 22.87 -29.19 -45.68
CA GLY A 1127 22.90 -28.42 -44.45
C GLY A 1127 23.63 -27.09 -44.61
N SER A 1128 24.60 -26.82 -43.73
CA SER A 1128 25.41 -25.58 -43.77
C SER A 1128 26.35 -25.50 -44.97
N ARG A 1129 26.55 -26.59 -45.73
CA ARG A 1129 27.40 -26.60 -46.93
C ARG A 1129 26.71 -26.04 -48.18
N PHE A 1130 25.42 -25.74 -48.11
CA PHE A 1130 24.65 -25.22 -49.25
C PHE A 1130 25.11 -23.81 -49.65
N GLY A 1131 25.42 -22.95 -48.67
CA GLY A 1131 25.83 -21.55 -48.93
C GLY A 1131 24.65 -20.65 -49.32
N SER A 1132 24.92 -19.34 -49.38
CA SER A 1132 23.92 -18.32 -49.73
C SER A 1132 23.97 -18.02 -51.23
N TRP A 1133 22.88 -18.32 -51.95
CA TRP A 1133 22.61 -17.94 -53.34
C TRP A 1133 23.78 -18.14 -54.32
N VAL A 1134 24.18 -19.39 -54.53
CA VAL A 1134 25.22 -19.79 -55.49
C VAL A 1134 24.62 -20.10 -56.87
N PRO A 1135 25.32 -19.81 -57.99
CA PRO A 1135 24.82 -20.17 -59.32
C PRO A 1135 24.80 -21.68 -59.53
N VAL A 1136 23.77 -22.17 -60.21
CA VAL A 1136 23.61 -23.56 -60.65
C VAL A 1136 24.38 -23.76 -61.96
N ALA A 1137 25.21 -24.80 -62.03
CA ALA A 1137 26.13 -25.04 -63.15
C ALA A 1137 25.60 -26.03 -64.23
N GLY A 1138 24.37 -26.54 -64.07
CA GLY A 1138 23.78 -27.55 -64.96
C GLY A 1138 22.37 -27.21 -65.43
N ASP A 1139 21.81 -28.09 -66.26
CA ASP A 1139 20.50 -27.89 -66.92
C ASP A 1139 19.29 -28.12 -65.99
N TRP A 1140 19.52 -28.46 -64.72
CA TRP A 1140 18.50 -28.66 -63.69
C TRP A 1140 19.09 -28.50 -62.29
N ALA A 1141 18.22 -28.25 -61.31
CA ALA A 1141 18.51 -28.32 -59.89
C ALA A 1141 17.35 -28.94 -59.09
N ARG A 1142 17.68 -29.53 -57.93
CA ARG A 1142 16.74 -30.14 -56.99
C ARG A 1142 16.96 -29.63 -55.58
N LEU A 1143 15.88 -29.51 -54.83
CA LEU A 1143 15.88 -29.45 -53.37
C LEU A 1143 15.14 -30.64 -52.75
N ARG A 1144 15.71 -31.20 -51.69
CA ARG A 1144 15.14 -32.31 -50.90
C ARG A 1144 15.02 -31.93 -49.43
N ALA A 1145 13.89 -32.29 -48.84
CA ALA A 1145 13.66 -32.25 -47.40
C ALA A 1145 13.44 -33.67 -46.89
N GLY A 1146 14.51 -34.29 -46.37
CA GLY A 1146 14.44 -35.67 -45.84
C GLY A 1146 13.47 -35.80 -44.65
N SER A 1147 13.36 -34.76 -43.82
CA SER A 1147 12.41 -34.71 -42.70
C SER A 1147 10.95 -34.63 -43.13
N LEU A 1148 10.69 -34.09 -44.33
CA LEU A 1148 9.35 -33.89 -44.86
C LEU A 1148 8.96 -34.95 -45.90
N GLY A 1149 9.91 -35.81 -46.32
CA GLY A 1149 9.66 -36.87 -47.29
C GLY A 1149 9.38 -36.36 -48.71
N VAL A 1150 9.76 -35.12 -49.03
CA VAL A 1150 9.48 -34.48 -50.33
C VAL A 1150 10.73 -33.87 -50.93
N GLU A 1151 10.82 -33.96 -52.25
CA GLU A 1151 11.80 -33.27 -53.07
C GLU A 1151 11.10 -32.57 -54.24
N TRP A 1152 11.71 -31.51 -54.75
CA TRP A 1152 11.26 -30.85 -55.96
C TRP A 1152 12.43 -30.40 -56.80
N SER A 1153 12.22 -30.31 -58.11
CA SER A 1153 13.25 -29.95 -59.08
C SER A 1153 12.71 -29.04 -60.17
N LEU A 1154 13.60 -28.24 -60.74
CA LEU A 1154 13.28 -27.37 -61.87
C LEU A 1154 14.46 -27.32 -62.86
N PRO A 1155 14.18 -27.12 -64.16
CA PRO A 1155 15.20 -27.05 -65.21
C PRO A 1155 15.92 -25.68 -65.19
N ALA A 1156 17.01 -25.52 -65.93
CA ALA A 1156 17.48 -24.19 -66.33
C ALA A 1156 16.62 -23.67 -67.50
N ILE A 1157 16.37 -22.36 -67.59
CA ILE A 1157 15.58 -21.77 -68.69
C ILE A 1157 16.36 -20.70 -69.45
N PRO A 1158 16.12 -20.53 -70.76
CA PRO A 1158 16.82 -19.53 -71.56
C PRO A 1158 16.61 -18.10 -71.04
N GLY A 1159 17.69 -17.33 -70.96
CA GLY A 1159 17.63 -15.91 -70.56
C GLY A 1159 17.64 -15.66 -69.05
N ALA A 1160 17.70 -16.70 -68.21
CA ALA A 1160 17.87 -16.58 -66.76
C ALA A 1160 19.11 -17.33 -66.26
N GLN A 1161 19.77 -16.79 -65.25
CA GLN A 1161 20.69 -17.55 -64.41
C GLN A 1161 19.89 -18.17 -63.27
N LEU A 1162 20.02 -19.48 -63.09
CA LEU A 1162 19.43 -20.18 -61.95
C LEU A 1162 20.39 -20.13 -60.75
N TYR A 1163 19.88 -19.73 -59.59
CA TYR A 1163 20.60 -19.68 -58.32
C TYR A 1163 19.96 -20.64 -57.32
N ALA A 1164 20.79 -21.19 -56.44
CA ALA A 1164 20.35 -22.03 -55.33
C ALA A 1164 20.92 -21.49 -54.02
N GLY A 1165 20.09 -21.36 -53.00
CA GLY A 1165 20.52 -20.77 -51.74
C GLY A 1165 19.76 -21.28 -50.53
N ARG A 1166 20.43 -21.23 -49.38
CA ARG A 1166 19.80 -21.29 -48.06
C ARG A 1166 20.30 -20.14 -47.21
N GLU A 1167 19.39 -19.49 -46.53
CA GLU A 1167 19.70 -18.42 -45.58
C GLU A 1167 19.20 -18.80 -44.18
N VAL A 1168 20.04 -18.56 -43.18
CA VAL A 1168 19.77 -18.90 -41.77
C VAL A 1168 20.20 -17.74 -40.88
N SER A 1169 19.24 -17.13 -40.18
CA SER A 1169 19.46 -16.14 -39.11
C SER A 1169 18.64 -16.54 -37.88
N SER A 1170 19.31 -17.11 -36.88
CA SER A 1170 18.69 -17.63 -35.65
C SER A 1170 18.23 -16.48 -34.73
N PRO A 1171 17.06 -16.59 -34.06
CA PRO A 1171 16.15 -17.74 -34.01
C PRO A 1171 15.01 -17.71 -35.06
N SER A 1172 14.91 -16.66 -35.87
CA SER A 1172 13.67 -16.27 -36.55
C SER A 1172 13.61 -16.51 -38.06
N PHE A 1173 14.72 -16.89 -38.72
CA PHE A 1173 14.78 -16.91 -40.19
C PHE A 1173 15.53 -18.14 -40.73
N ASP A 1174 14.85 -19.03 -41.47
CA ASP A 1174 15.47 -20.21 -42.12
C ASP A 1174 14.64 -20.68 -43.33
N TRP A 1175 15.18 -20.51 -44.54
CA TRP A 1175 14.53 -20.89 -45.80
C TRP A 1175 15.55 -21.27 -46.88
N ALA A 1176 15.09 -22.01 -47.87
CA ALA A 1176 15.90 -22.46 -48.99
C ALA A 1176 15.11 -22.40 -50.30
N GLY A 1177 15.79 -22.13 -51.41
CA GLY A 1177 15.13 -21.95 -52.71
C GLY A 1177 16.01 -22.11 -53.93
N LEU A 1178 15.34 -22.09 -55.08
CA LEU A 1178 15.91 -22.16 -56.42
C LEU A 1178 15.32 -21.03 -57.27
N ASP A 1179 16.07 -19.95 -57.43
CA ASP A 1179 15.55 -18.68 -57.97
C ASP A 1179 16.14 -18.37 -59.34
N TYR A 1180 15.28 -17.93 -60.27
CA TYR A 1180 15.74 -17.42 -61.55
C TYR A 1180 16.00 -15.92 -61.45
N VAL A 1181 17.14 -15.47 -61.96
CA VAL A 1181 17.46 -14.04 -62.09
C VAL A 1181 17.66 -13.71 -63.56
N PHE A 1182 16.95 -12.71 -64.04
CA PHE A 1182 17.01 -12.17 -65.39
C PHE A 1182 17.65 -10.77 -65.36
N ASP A 1183 18.66 -10.54 -66.20
CA ASP A 1183 19.30 -9.23 -66.34
C ASP A 1183 18.58 -8.39 -67.43
N GLY A 1184 18.19 -7.16 -67.11
CA GLY A 1184 17.60 -6.22 -68.07
C GLY A 1184 16.17 -6.55 -68.50
N ARG A 1185 15.82 -6.30 -69.79
CA ARG A 1185 14.43 -6.34 -70.29
C ARG A 1185 13.77 -7.72 -70.10
N PHE A 1186 12.78 -7.80 -69.20
CA PHE A 1186 12.01 -9.01 -68.94
C PHE A 1186 10.68 -9.02 -69.72
N SER A 1187 10.45 -10.04 -70.54
CA SER A 1187 9.21 -10.23 -71.33
C SER A 1187 8.28 -11.32 -70.77
N GLY A 1188 8.63 -11.93 -69.64
CA GLY A 1188 7.96 -13.09 -69.06
C GLY A 1188 8.77 -14.38 -69.14
N ALA A 1189 8.35 -15.40 -68.40
CA ALA A 1189 8.98 -16.71 -68.34
C ALA A 1189 7.96 -17.81 -68.04
N SER A 1190 8.19 -19.00 -68.58
CA SER A 1190 7.39 -20.20 -68.28
C SER A 1190 8.31 -21.37 -67.94
N TYR A 1191 8.00 -22.09 -66.87
CA TYR A 1191 8.77 -23.25 -66.42
C TYR A 1191 7.90 -24.22 -65.62
N ARG A 1192 8.41 -25.42 -65.42
CA ARG A 1192 7.75 -26.50 -64.67
C ARG A 1192 8.58 -26.87 -63.45
N ILE A 1193 7.91 -27.02 -62.31
CA ILE A 1193 8.47 -27.63 -61.11
C ILE A 1193 7.92 -29.04 -60.99
N GLN A 1194 8.81 -30.02 -60.86
CA GLN A 1194 8.45 -31.41 -60.58
C GLN A 1194 8.54 -31.66 -59.08
N VAL A 1195 7.50 -32.16 -58.44
CA VAL A 1195 7.44 -32.46 -57.01
C VAL A 1195 7.24 -33.96 -56.82
N GLN A 1196 8.09 -34.63 -56.06
CA GLN A 1196 8.04 -36.09 -55.91
C GLN A 1196 8.47 -36.53 -54.50
N PRO A 1197 8.14 -37.77 -54.09
CA PRO A 1197 8.60 -38.31 -52.81
C PRO A 1197 10.13 -38.30 -52.73
N ALA A 1198 10.68 -37.81 -51.63
CA ALA A 1198 12.12 -37.82 -51.38
C ALA A 1198 12.63 -39.26 -51.35
N ARG A 1199 13.44 -39.62 -52.35
CA ARG A 1199 14.21 -40.87 -52.35
C ARG A 1199 15.59 -40.68 -51.75
#